data_AF-A0A947GKD3-F1
#
_entry.id   AF-A0A947GKD3-F1
#
_cell.length_a   1.000
_cell.length_b   1.000
_cell.length_c   1.000
_cell.angle_alpha   90.00
_cell.angle_beta   90.00
_cell.angle_gamma   90.00
#
_symmetry.space_group_name_H-M   'P 1'
#
loop_
_entity.id
_entity.type
_entity.pdbx_description
1 polymer ?
#
loop_
_entity_poly.entity_id
_entity_poly.type
_entity_poly.pdbx_seq_one_letter_code
_entity_poly.pdbx_strand_id
1 'polypeptide(L)'
;MPIRRRMQKQTDSTWPSASHQAKSPPNSKHDSPNAGHKSSPLQTRPFITSVEQSTQSTTGLSLQAQSQSTQFDLTQFNLFANHSSQLNPATSTAQATYIQRECGVDESCPAGMEYASSWDNNDPTSSHSGSVNASGNLSYGYSWGQQNTVGIDNDTYMSTSSGYNAGASFNPNNGQVGITGGYSQSTQIGEQTDTRGVGGSGYLDFNSRGELEGGGGTANVTANGTSINIGGGILVSAQPPRLDTDGRYIVTWKREYTVSAGGGHTNASGRGGSASYGGKESTTGSRKFDTQSAAQAFYDGGVWASLDPEDASQLQAGDQISQTDSDQITGGASAQAMGLTVGANITVGDSHSVEVTGLGNQRVSVKVLDSSILGGALSLGAPGVSMTGGLQSTDSNGYIVTFDLSTAAGQSAFQYLTRQGQLPPGGRGYTLKANIEGSQTEESSGFSLAGTSVTNKNTTSETTTTYAADQRTVEERTGAESSGVTVPFLGSFSESDQLTATDDSSASNRTYSVSSNVNSSSTEDVNKELARSTGVHFNSVSNELANQQSRRWTVTSSFSQAQIERLVREIRRGNWNHHSLIYESGDGADFAAEVRAAGDDWDRIDRALTAFVSETGDSGLDLIRSTLGISPRYSLTLQGDPYMTGEAGHTALAQKLRGWTTRLDNQTSPREVGAQIATELRQQRTRLTAISDPERYPDLPNELRGQEMTRTEGEIAELETLQTRARDLVQQNNQSDQMMSVDPSLDPTANSCEMTDAQAVSLEWDAINAFETRVTNKRTDCADMGNDARRAHWIHRGAYTQGPRSAYETWGERHWYGDDDHAAQYESAKSALDSGNSAWQKAEELWGDYRAAKSRLEFTEPAQIVGTLDSTLGDQLVKTFNKFSLARGLYQTALRRYDTIREAHPEAVNNQFYAYTHGHQLPDELKLE
;
A
#
# COMPACT_ATOMS: atom_id res chain seq x y z
N MET A 1 -43.00 0.41 3.71
CA MET A 1 -43.58 -0.96 3.70
C MET A 1 -43.87 -1.37 5.14
N PRO A 2 -44.96 -2.12 5.47
CA PRO A 2 -45.36 -2.26 6.87
C PRO A 2 -44.62 -3.43 7.55
N ILE A 3 -43.64 -3.08 8.39
CA ILE A 3 -42.99 -4.01 9.30
C ILE A 3 -43.84 -4.10 10.58
N ARG A 4 -44.52 -5.22 10.76
CA ARG A 4 -45.05 -5.66 12.05
C ARG A 4 -44.37 -6.99 12.38
N ARG A 5 -43.49 -7.02 13.38
CA ARG A 5 -43.31 -8.18 14.25
C ARG A 5 -42.74 -7.75 15.60
N ARG A 6 -43.45 -8.18 16.65
CA ARG A 6 -43.11 -8.06 18.06
C ARG A 6 -41.87 -8.89 18.35
N MET A 7 -40.86 -8.31 19.01
CA MET A 7 -39.99 -9.07 19.90
C MET A 7 -40.50 -8.90 21.32
N GLN A 8 -40.85 -10.03 21.94
CA GLN A 8 -41.27 -10.11 23.33
C GLN A 8 -40.08 -10.67 24.12
N LYS A 9 -39.69 -9.94 25.17
CA LYS A 9 -38.68 -10.29 26.18
C LYS A 9 -38.77 -11.75 26.61
N GLN A 10 -37.63 -12.43 26.69
CA GLN A 10 -37.44 -13.53 27.63
C GLN A 10 -36.02 -13.50 28.22
N THR A 11 -35.95 -13.08 29.47
CA THR A 11 -34.83 -13.23 30.40
C THR A 11 -34.86 -14.63 31.02
N ASP A 12 -33.67 -15.18 31.29
CA ASP A 12 -33.31 -16.30 32.17
C ASP A 12 -33.85 -17.71 31.88
N SER A 13 -32.94 -18.68 31.69
CA SER A 13 -32.89 -19.90 32.53
C SER A 13 -31.72 -20.85 32.16
N THR A 14 -30.89 -21.08 33.17
CA THR A 14 -30.25 -22.35 33.58
C THR A 14 -30.39 -23.58 32.67
N TRP A 15 -29.25 -24.14 32.26
CA TRP A 15 -29.12 -25.50 31.71
C TRP A 15 -29.15 -26.57 32.81
N PRO A 16 -29.91 -27.67 32.62
CA PRO A 16 -29.60 -28.93 33.27
C PRO A 16 -29.17 -30.00 32.26
N SER A 17 -28.11 -30.69 32.64
CA SER A 17 -27.60 -31.93 32.07
C SER A 17 -28.61 -33.07 32.15
N ALA A 18 -28.76 -33.84 31.06
CA ALA A 18 -29.28 -35.20 31.12
C ALA A 18 -28.76 -36.06 29.96
N SER A 19 -28.09 -37.14 30.37
CA SER A 19 -27.70 -38.34 29.63
C SER A 19 -28.87 -39.06 28.94
N HIS A 20 -28.63 -39.72 27.80
CA HIS A 20 -29.10 -41.09 27.47
C HIS A 20 -28.61 -41.49 26.06
N GLN A 21 -27.71 -42.49 25.98
CA GLN A 21 -27.96 -43.89 25.59
C GLN A 21 -27.97 -44.18 24.08
N ALA A 22 -26.96 -44.95 23.70
CA ALA A 22 -26.76 -45.61 22.42
C ALA A 22 -27.87 -46.61 22.06
N LYS A 23 -28.22 -46.65 20.76
CA LYS A 23 -28.79 -47.82 20.07
C LYS A 23 -28.31 -47.85 18.61
N SER A 24 -27.48 -48.84 18.28
CA SER A 24 -27.36 -49.41 16.92
C SER A 24 -28.69 -50.10 16.52
N PRO A 25 -29.03 -50.35 15.23
CA PRO A 25 -28.40 -51.40 14.37
C PRO A 25 -28.58 -51.15 12.83
N PRO A 26 -28.55 -52.14 11.90
CA PRO A 26 -27.60 -53.24 11.62
C PRO A 26 -27.09 -53.29 10.15
N ASN A 27 -26.10 -54.18 9.95
CA ASN A 27 -25.61 -54.79 8.69
C ASN A 27 -26.63 -55.11 7.58
N SER A 28 -26.21 -54.94 6.31
CA SER A 28 -26.49 -55.90 5.23
C SER A 28 -25.39 -55.90 4.16
N LYS A 29 -25.06 -57.11 3.68
CA LYS A 29 -23.98 -57.51 2.76
C LYS A 29 -24.38 -57.39 1.27
N HIS A 30 -23.37 -57.49 0.38
CA HIS A 30 -23.36 -58.02 -1.00
C HIS A 30 -24.11 -57.16 -2.06
N ASP A 31 -23.64 -56.86 -3.29
CA ASP A 31 -22.74 -57.53 -4.24
C ASP A 31 -22.08 -56.56 -5.24
N SER A 32 -20.97 -56.98 -5.86
CA SER A 32 -20.42 -56.42 -7.11
C SER A 32 -21.32 -56.73 -8.33
N PRO A 33 -21.17 -56.03 -9.47
CA PRO A 33 -20.37 -56.65 -10.51
C PRO A 33 -19.52 -55.70 -11.38
N ASN A 34 -18.65 -56.36 -12.13
CA ASN A 34 -17.58 -55.90 -13.00
C ASN A 34 -18.00 -56.01 -14.49
N ALA A 35 -17.24 -55.35 -15.37
CA ALA A 35 -17.25 -55.42 -16.86
C ALA A 35 -18.45 -54.78 -17.60
N GLY A 36 -18.33 -54.11 -18.75
CA GLY A 36 -17.25 -53.89 -19.70
C GLY A 36 -17.86 -53.51 -21.08
N HIS A 37 -17.02 -52.98 -21.98
CA HIS A 37 -17.13 -52.91 -23.44
C HIS A 37 -17.76 -51.70 -24.20
N LYS A 38 -16.90 -51.17 -25.10
CA LYS A 38 -17.08 -50.87 -26.55
C LYS A 38 -17.46 -49.45 -27.02
N SER A 39 -16.41 -48.68 -27.30
CA SER A 39 -15.96 -48.17 -28.61
C SER A 39 -16.92 -48.01 -29.83
N SER A 40 -16.86 -46.80 -30.40
CA SER A 40 -16.86 -46.41 -31.84
C SER A 40 -18.21 -46.01 -32.50
N PRO A 41 -18.20 -45.38 -33.69
CA PRO A 41 -18.04 -43.92 -33.90
C PRO A 41 -19.15 -43.36 -34.83
N LEU A 42 -19.24 -42.04 -35.06
CA LEU A 42 -19.94 -41.51 -36.24
C LEU A 42 -19.42 -40.12 -36.64
N GLN A 43 -18.70 -40.10 -37.76
CA GLN A 43 -18.45 -38.94 -38.61
C GLN A 43 -19.69 -38.67 -39.49
N THR A 44 -20.05 -37.40 -39.67
CA THR A 44 -20.52 -36.86 -40.95
C THR A 44 -20.27 -35.34 -41.00
N ARG A 45 -19.46 -34.90 -41.96
CA ARG A 45 -19.36 -33.52 -42.51
C ARG A 45 -20.44 -33.33 -43.62
N PRO A 46 -20.43 -32.24 -44.41
CA PRO A 46 -20.62 -30.82 -44.08
C PRO A 46 -21.79 -30.21 -44.91
N PHE A 47 -22.19 -28.96 -44.63
CA PHE A 47 -22.93 -28.16 -45.62
C PHE A 47 -22.29 -26.79 -45.81
N ILE A 48 -22.03 -26.49 -47.08
CA ILE A 48 -21.62 -25.20 -47.66
C ILE A 48 -22.91 -24.51 -48.11
N THR A 49 -23.06 -23.22 -47.81
CA THR A 49 -23.70 -22.27 -48.72
C THR A 49 -23.12 -20.88 -48.50
N SER A 50 -22.45 -20.41 -49.56
CA SER A 50 -22.04 -19.04 -49.84
C SER A 50 -23.23 -18.14 -50.13
N VAL A 51 -23.18 -16.87 -49.70
CA VAL A 51 -23.75 -15.74 -50.46
C VAL A 51 -22.77 -14.57 -50.36
N GLU A 52 -22.30 -14.15 -51.53
CA GLU A 52 -21.57 -12.90 -51.80
C GLU A 52 -22.51 -11.69 -51.65
N GLN A 53 -22.00 -10.53 -51.20
CA GLN A 53 -22.01 -9.30 -52.02
C GLN A 53 -21.32 -8.09 -51.38
N SER A 54 -20.42 -7.53 -52.20
CA SER A 54 -20.06 -6.13 -52.43
C SER A 54 -19.43 -5.24 -51.35
N THR A 55 -18.12 -5.06 -51.51
CA THR A 55 -17.39 -3.78 -51.67
C THR A 55 -18.21 -2.47 -51.68
N GLN A 56 -17.78 -1.52 -50.84
CA GLN A 56 -17.59 -0.12 -51.26
C GLN A 56 -16.52 0.56 -50.40
N SER A 57 -15.49 1.09 -51.06
CA SER A 57 -14.48 1.99 -50.51
C SER A 57 -15.00 3.42 -50.51
N THR A 58 -14.71 4.20 -49.47
CA THR A 58 -14.52 5.65 -49.63
C THR A 58 -13.55 6.22 -48.60
N THR A 59 -12.50 6.79 -49.19
CA THR A 59 -11.54 7.79 -48.71
C THR A 59 -11.99 8.75 -47.60
N GLY A 60 -11.08 8.94 -46.63
CA GLY A 60 -10.52 10.25 -46.26
C GLY A 60 -11.35 11.15 -45.34
N LEU A 61 -10.82 11.43 -44.15
CA LEU A 61 -10.68 12.78 -43.60
C LEU A 61 -9.84 12.74 -42.31
N SER A 62 -8.67 13.37 -42.37
CA SER A 62 -7.84 13.75 -41.23
C SER A 62 -8.52 14.89 -40.46
N LEU A 63 -8.59 14.79 -39.14
CA LEU A 63 -8.93 15.91 -38.26
C LEU A 63 -7.74 16.17 -37.33
N GLN A 64 -6.97 17.20 -37.68
CA GLN A 64 -6.10 17.92 -36.76
C GLN A 64 -6.98 18.57 -35.68
N ALA A 65 -6.83 18.17 -34.43
CA ALA A 65 -7.31 18.95 -33.30
C ALA A 65 -6.30 20.06 -33.01
N GLN A 66 -6.58 21.28 -33.49
CA GLN A 66 -5.92 22.49 -33.02
C GLN A 66 -6.46 22.83 -31.63
N SER A 67 -5.55 23.03 -30.67
CA SER A 67 -5.85 23.57 -29.35
C SER A 67 -6.39 25.00 -29.49
N GLN A 68 -7.65 25.22 -29.10
CA GLN A 68 -8.16 26.56 -28.80
C GLN A 68 -8.35 26.67 -27.29
N SER A 69 -7.61 27.60 -26.69
CA SER A 69 -7.80 28.05 -25.31
C SER A 69 -9.19 28.66 -25.19
N THR A 70 -10.05 28.04 -24.39
CA THR A 70 -11.35 28.61 -24.03
C THR A 70 -11.13 29.61 -22.89
N GLN A 71 -11.20 30.91 -23.19
CA GLN A 71 -11.43 31.93 -22.17
C GLN A 71 -12.86 31.74 -21.65
N PHE A 72 -13.00 31.58 -20.33
CA PHE A 72 -14.28 31.52 -19.63
C PHE A 72 -14.95 32.90 -19.63
N ASP A 73 -16.14 32.99 -20.23
CA ASP A 73 -17.02 34.16 -20.13
C ASP A 73 -18.03 33.93 -18.99
N LEU A 74 -17.90 34.71 -17.91
CA LEU A 74 -18.68 34.61 -16.68
C LEU A 74 -20.06 35.29 -16.74
N THR A 75 -20.57 35.65 -17.92
CA THR A 75 -21.82 36.44 -18.04
C THR A 75 -23.12 35.63 -18.09
N GLN A 76 -23.10 34.29 -17.98
CA GLN A 76 -24.32 33.46 -18.12
C GLN A 76 -24.64 32.54 -16.93
N PHE A 77 -24.81 33.09 -15.74
CA PHE A 77 -25.53 32.43 -14.64
C PHE A 77 -26.71 33.29 -14.19
N ASN A 78 -27.89 33.02 -14.75
CA ASN A 78 -29.16 33.62 -14.32
C ASN A 78 -30.26 32.56 -14.41
N LEU A 79 -30.29 31.64 -13.45
CA LEU A 79 -31.36 30.68 -13.25
C LEU A 79 -31.62 30.58 -11.74
N PHE A 80 -32.91 30.67 -11.37
CA PHE A 80 -33.51 30.75 -10.03
C PHE A 80 -33.76 32.16 -9.45
N ALA A 81 -34.68 32.89 -10.10
CA ALA A 81 -35.50 33.91 -9.44
C ALA A 81 -36.90 33.92 -10.05
N ASN A 82 -37.72 32.92 -9.73
CA ASN A 82 -39.15 32.95 -10.07
C ASN A 82 -39.95 32.08 -9.09
N HIS A 83 -40.11 32.53 -7.86
CA HIS A 83 -41.25 32.20 -6.99
C HIS A 83 -41.33 33.15 -5.78
N SER A 84 -41.74 34.41 -6.01
CA SER A 84 -42.38 35.26 -4.98
C SER A 84 -43.13 36.43 -5.63
N SER A 85 -44.15 36.12 -6.43
CA SER A 85 -45.01 37.12 -7.04
C SER A 85 -46.11 37.56 -6.07
N GLN A 86 -45.82 38.45 -5.11
CA GLN A 86 -46.75 39.45 -4.55
C GLN A 86 -45.95 40.52 -3.78
N LEU A 87 -45.43 41.52 -4.50
CA LEU A 87 -45.30 42.95 -4.12
C LEU A 87 -44.43 43.65 -5.19
N ASN A 88 -45.08 44.53 -5.97
CA ASN A 88 -44.58 45.56 -6.90
C ASN A 88 -43.31 45.30 -7.77
N PRO A 89 -43.41 45.28 -9.12
CA PRO A 89 -42.25 45.17 -10.01
C PRO A 89 -41.65 46.56 -10.29
N ALA A 90 -40.50 46.87 -9.70
CA ALA A 90 -39.59 47.86 -10.25
C ALA A 90 -38.49 47.11 -11.01
N THR A 91 -38.52 47.23 -12.33
CA THR A 91 -37.48 46.74 -13.24
C THR A 91 -36.14 47.40 -12.93
N SER A 92 -35.16 46.63 -12.46
CA SER A 92 -33.74 47.00 -12.56
C SER A 92 -32.95 45.85 -13.15
N THR A 93 -32.57 45.99 -14.41
CA THR A 93 -31.50 45.21 -15.06
C THR A 93 -30.18 45.57 -14.38
N ALA A 94 -29.62 44.65 -13.58
CA ALA A 94 -28.27 44.82 -13.05
C ALA A 94 -27.25 44.42 -14.13
N GLN A 95 -26.58 45.41 -14.72
CA GLN A 95 -25.28 45.20 -15.37
C GLN A 95 -24.21 45.31 -14.27
N ALA A 96 -23.56 44.20 -13.93
CA ALA A 96 -22.33 44.24 -13.16
C ALA A 96 -21.27 44.97 -13.99
N THR A 97 -20.98 46.22 -13.66
CA THR A 97 -19.89 46.95 -14.30
C THR A 97 -18.58 46.43 -13.70
N TYR A 98 -17.84 45.65 -14.47
CA TYR A 98 -16.49 45.22 -14.12
C TYR A 98 -15.59 46.46 -14.06
N ILE A 99 -15.28 46.95 -12.85
CA ILE A 99 -14.26 48.00 -12.68
C ILE A 99 -12.91 47.33 -12.82
N GLN A 100 -12.42 47.24 -14.06
CA GLN A 100 -11.03 46.90 -14.33
C GLN A 100 -10.17 48.12 -13.93
N ARG A 101 -9.66 48.15 -12.69
CA ARG A 101 -8.51 49.00 -12.38
C ARG A 101 -7.28 48.26 -12.90
N GLU A 102 -6.72 48.76 -13.99
CA GLU A 102 -5.37 48.40 -14.44
C GLU A 102 -4.39 48.71 -13.30
N CYS A 103 -3.94 47.67 -12.59
CA CYS A 103 -2.73 47.76 -11.80
C CYS A 103 -1.57 47.63 -12.77
N GLY A 104 -0.78 48.71 -12.90
CA GLY A 104 0.45 48.70 -13.68
C GLY A 104 1.41 47.61 -13.18
N VAL A 105 2.19 47.06 -14.11
CA VAL A 105 2.94 45.80 -14.02
C VAL A 105 4.04 45.75 -12.93
N ASP A 106 4.21 46.76 -12.07
CA ASP A 106 5.35 46.85 -11.13
C ASP A 106 5.01 47.18 -9.66
N GLU A 107 3.76 47.14 -9.21
CA GLU A 107 3.44 47.38 -7.78
C GLU A 107 2.62 46.25 -7.14
N SER A 108 3.17 45.67 -6.06
CA SER A 108 2.52 44.69 -5.20
C SER A 108 1.21 45.25 -4.62
N CYS A 109 0.07 44.68 -5.01
CA CYS A 109 -1.21 45.00 -4.38
C CYS A 109 -1.20 44.57 -2.89
N PRO A 110 -1.61 45.44 -1.94
CA PRO A 110 -1.69 45.07 -0.54
C PRO A 110 -2.81 44.02 -0.33
N ALA A 111 -2.46 42.92 0.34
CA ALA A 111 -3.40 41.87 0.72
C ALA A 111 -4.43 42.42 1.74
N GLY A 112 -5.73 42.22 1.47
CA GLY A 112 -6.82 42.52 2.41
C GLY A 112 -7.70 43.73 2.08
N MET A 113 -8.13 43.92 0.83
CA MET A 113 -9.18 44.90 0.52
C MET A 113 -10.58 44.29 0.69
N GLU A 114 -11.31 44.76 1.70
CA GLU A 114 -12.76 44.59 1.80
C GLU A 114 -13.46 45.65 0.95
N TYR A 115 -14.32 45.23 0.02
CA TYR A 115 -15.19 46.16 -0.72
C TYR A 115 -16.57 46.12 -0.08
N ALA A 116 -16.82 47.07 0.83
CA ALA A 116 -18.16 47.33 1.33
C ALA A 116 -18.82 48.37 0.40
N SER A 117 -19.71 47.92 -0.50
CA SER A 117 -20.58 48.84 -1.23
C SER A 117 -21.88 49.01 -0.46
N SER A 118 -22.00 50.05 0.35
CA SER A 118 -23.31 50.48 0.85
C SER A 118 -24.09 51.08 -0.32
N TRP A 119 -25.19 50.47 -0.71
CA TRP A 119 -26.17 51.16 -1.56
C TRP A 119 -26.82 52.25 -0.71
N ASP A 120 -26.74 53.51 -1.17
CA ASP A 120 -27.43 54.67 -0.60
C ASP A 120 -28.96 54.56 -0.79
N ASN A 121 -29.58 53.63 -0.09
CA ASN A 121 -31.00 53.69 0.27
C ASN A 121 -31.08 53.64 1.80
N ASN A 122 -31.89 54.52 2.39
CA ASN A 122 -32.06 54.76 3.83
C ASN A 122 -32.60 53.55 4.65
N ASP A 123 -32.25 52.32 4.30
CA ASP A 123 -32.66 51.11 4.99
C ASP A 123 -31.45 50.45 5.68
N PRO A 124 -31.22 50.72 6.98
CA PRO A 124 -30.11 50.15 7.75
C PRO A 124 -30.21 48.63 7.94
N THR A 125 -31.24 47.98 7.38
CA THR A 125 -31.51 46.55 7.53
C THR A 125 -30.82 45.67 6.50
N SER A 126 -30.13 46.22 5.47
CA SER A 126 -29.44 45.42 4.46
C SER A 126 -27.94 45.73 4.38
N SER A 127 -27.11 44.70 4.27
CA SER A 127 -25.67 44.83 4.03
C SER A 127 -25.19 43.86 2.96
N HIS A 128 -24.30 44.34 2.10
CA HIS A 128 -23.59 43.54 1.10
C HIS A 128 -22.10 43.58 1.44
N SER A 129 -21.44 42.44 1.46
CA SER A 129 -20.01 42.34 1.74
C SER A 129 -19.33 41.49 0.66
N GLY A 130 -18.36 42.06 -0.03
CA GLY A 130 -17.42 41.33 -0.88
C GLY A 130 -16.02 41.40 -0.29
N SER A 131 -15.35 40.25 -0.13
CA SER A 131 -13.98 40.19 0.38
C SER A 131 -13.12 39.27 -0.46
N VAL A 132 -11.86 39.68 -0.68
CA VAL A 132 -10.79 38.81 -1.18
C VAL A 132 -9.75 38.67 -0.08
N ASN A 133 -9.52 37.45 0.42
CA ASN A 133 -8.50 37.24 1.45
C ASN A 133 -7.10 37.08 0.83
N ALA A 134 -6.06 37.06 1.67
CA ALA A 134 -4.67 36.93 1.24
C ALA A 134 -4.37 35.62 0.46
N SER A 135 -5.21 34.61 0.62
CA SER A 135 -5.13 33.33 -0.10
C SER A 135 -5.86 33.37 -1.45
N GLY A 136 -6.40 34.52 -1.86
CA GLY A 136 -7.14 34.69 -3.12
C GLY A 136 -8.59 34.22 -3.06
N ASN A 137 -9.13 33.87 -1.89
CA ASN A 137 -10.51 33.42 -1.76
C ASN A 137 -11.45 34.59 -1.99
N LEU A 138 -12.31 34.49 -2.99
CA LEU A 138 -13.38 35.44 -3.26
C LEU A 138 -14.62 35.03 -2.45
N SER A 139 -15.20 35.93 -1.68
CA SER A 139 -16.47 35.69 -0.99
C SER A 139 -17.41 36.87 -1.24
N TYR A 140 -18.66 36.56 -1.60
CA TYR A 140 -19.73 37.53 -1.79
C TYR A 140 -20.90 37.14 -0.89
N GLY A 141 -21.33 38.06 -0.03
CA GLY A 141 -22.42 37.86 0.91
C GLY A 141 -23.47 38.97 0.81
N TYR A 142 -24.72 38.58 0.93
CA TYR A 142 -25.88 39.43 1.13
C TYR A 142 -26.56 39.05 2.44
N SER A 143 -26.79 40.02 3.31
CA SER A 143 -27.56 39.84 4.54
C SER A 143 -28.61 40.92 4.69
N TRP A 144 -29.82 40.52 5.08
CA TRP A 144 -30.93 41.39 5.43
C TRP A 144 -31.44 41.03 6.82
N GLY A 145 -31.75 42.01 7.67
CA GLY A 145 -32.20 41.76 9.05
C GLY A 145 -33.17 42.81 9.59
N GLN A 146 -34.30 42.37 10.12
CA GLN A 146 -35.30 43.21 10.79
C GLN A 146 -35.34 42.89 12.29
N GLN A 147 -35.45 43.92 13.14
CA GLN A 147 -35.67 43.78 14.58
C GLN A 147 -36.94 44.55 14.99
N ASN A 148 -37.84 43.90 15.71
CA ASN A 148 -39.05 44.49 16.27
C ASN A 148 -39.10 44.20 17.78
N THR A 149 -39.31 45.24 18.61
CA THR A 149 -39.44 45.09 20.07
C THR A 149 -40.80 45.63 20.52
N VAL A 150 -41.56 44.82 21.27
CA VAL A 150 -42.87 45.18 21.81
C VAL A 150 -42.85 44.93 23.33
N GLY A 151 -43.19 45.94 24.12
CA GLY A 151 -43.38 45.77 25.57
C GLY A 151 -44.68 45.00 25.86
N ILE A 152 -44.59 43.93 26.65
CA ILE A 152 -45.77 43.15 27.09
C ILE A 152 -46.30 43.73 28.41
N ASP A 153 -45.41 44.05 29.35
CA ASP A 153 -45.68 44.76 30.61
C ASP A 153 -44.42 45.55 31.05
N ASN A 154 -44.42 46.15 32.25
CA ASN A 154 -43.33 47.02 32.71
C ASN A 154 -41.98 46.30 32.84
N ASP A 155 -41.96 44.97 32.96
CA ASP A 155 -40.75 44.18 33.22
C ASP A 155 -40.47 43.12 32.12
N THR A 156 -41.40 42.89 31.19
CA THR A 156 -41.30 41.87 30.12
C THR A 156 -41.35 42.49 28.73
N TYR A 157 -40.30 42.25 27.95
CA TYR A 157 -40.22 42.64 26.54
C TYR A 157 -40.29 41.41 25.64
N MET A 158 -41.00 41.54 24.53
CA MET A 158 -40.90 40.63 23.40
C MET A 158 -40.02 41.29 22.33
N SER A 159 -38.86 40.72 22.04
CA SER A 159 -38.06 41.12 20.87
C SER A 159 -38.11 40.02 19.83
N THR A 160 -38.34 40.37 18.57
CA THR A 160 -38.25 39.46 17.44
C THR A 160 -37.22 40.00 16.46
N SER A 161 -36.15 39.25 16.22
CA SER A 161 -35.22 39.49 15.13
C SER A 161 -35.46 38.46 14.03
N SER A 162 -35.44 38.87 12.78
CA SER A 162 -35.44 37.97 11.64
C SER A 162 -34.39 38.40 10.63
N GLY A 163 -33.65 37.47 10.06
CA GLY A 163 -32.66 37.78 9.04
C GLY A 163 -32.59 36.73 7.94
N TYR A 164 -32.25 37.19 6.74
CA TYR A 164 -31.95 36.38 5.57
C TYR A 164 -30.49 36.60 5.20
N ASN A 165 -29.74 35.53 5.01
CA ASN A 165 -28.37 35.56 4.53
C ASN A 165 -28.26 34.69 3.27
N ALA A 166 -27.53 35.16 2.27
CA ALA A 166 -27.09 34.37 1.13
C ALA A 166 -25.65 34.71 0.81
N GLY A 167 -24.84 33.74 0.43
CA GLY A 167 -23.46 33.97 0.06
C GLY A 167 -22.94 32.95 -0.94
N ALA A 168 -21.93 33.36 -1.70
CA ALA A 168 -21.15 32.49 -2.56
C ALA A 168 -19.66 32.71 -2.27
N SER A 169 -18.87 31.65 -2.32
CA SER A 169 -17.42 31.72 -2.13
C SER A 169 -16.71 30.90 -3.20
N PHE A 170 -15.52 31.34 -3.59
CA PHE A 170 -14.60 30.59 -4.44
C PHE A 170 -13.21 30.57 -3.81
N ASN A 171 -12.67 29.38 -3.60
CA ASN A 171 -11.31 29.19 -3.12
C ASN A 171 -10.44 28.65 -4.27
N PRO A 172 -9.54 29.47 -4.84
CA PRO A 172 -8.72 29.05 -5.97
C PRO A 172 -7.67 28.00 -5.62
N ASN A 173 -7.31 27.84 -4.34
CA ASN A 173 -6.23 26.92 -3.93
C ASN A 173 -6.65 25.45 -4.01
N ASN A 174 -7.95 25.18 -3.83
CA ASN A 174 -8.52 23.83 -3.89
C ASN A 174 -9.68 23.73 -4.88
N GLY A 175 -9.88 24.75 -5.72
CA GLY A 175 -10.96 24.80 -6.71
C GLY A 175 -12.38 24.87 -6.14
N GLN A 176 -12.56 25.02 -4.83
CA GLN A 176 -13.88 24.90 -4.19
C GLN A 176 -14.79 26.10 -4.48
N VAL A 177 -16.01 25.84 -4.94
CA VAL A 177 -17.10 26.82 -5.07
C VAL A 177 -18.15 26.51 -4.01
N GLY A 178 -18.40 27.43 -3.08
CA GLY A 178 -19.41 27.32 -2.03
C GLY A 178 -20.61 28.23 -2.26
N ILE A 179 -21.79 27.80 -1.86
CA ILE A 179 -23.01 28.60 -1.79
C ILE A 179 -23.62 28.39 -0.39
N THR A 180 -24.06 29.46 0.26
CA THR A 180 -24.74 29.42 1.54
C THR A 180 -26.01 30.26 1.45
N GLY A 181 -27.05 29.85 2.17
CA GLY A 181 -28.31 30.56 2.17
C GLY A 181 -29.15 30.20 3.39
N GLY A 182 -29.85 31.15 3.99
CA GLY A 182 -30.72 30.83 5.10
C GLY A 182 -31.54 32.00 5.60
N TYR A 183 -32.67 31.66 6.18
CA TYR A 183 -33.54 32.52 6.97
C TYR A 183 -33.47 32.10 8.43
N SER A 184 -33.35 33.05 9.33
CA SER A 184 -33.43 32.83 10.77
C SER A 184 -34.39 33.84 11.40
N GLN A 185 -35.10 33.42 12.43
CA GLN A 185 -35.98 34.23 13.25
C GLN A 185 -35.74 33.84 14.70
N SER A 186 -35.47 34.81 15.56
CA SER A 186 -35.33 34.63 16.99
C SER A 186 -36.34 35.50 17.70
N THR A 187 -37.23 34.89 18.48
CA THR A 187 -38.19 35.58 19.32
C THR A 187 -37.80 35.36 20.78
N GLN A 188 -37.46 36.45 21.47
CA GLN A 188 -37.18 36.44 22.91
C GLN A 188 -38.40 36.96 23.67
N ILE A 189 -38.88 36.21 24.65
CA ILE A 189 -39.95 36.60 25.58
C ILE A 189 -39.39 36.39 27.00
N GLY A 190 -39.01 37.48 27.66
CA GLY A 190 -38.28 37.40 28.94
C GLY A 190 -36.94 36.66 28.79
N GLU A 191 -36.72 35.60 29.58
CA GLU A 191 -35.53 34.74 29.52
C GLU A 191 -35.62 33.62 28.46
N GLN A 192 -36.80 33.40 27.85
CA GLN A 192 -36.97 32.35 26.85
C GLN A 192 -36.66 32.88 25.44
N THR A 193 -35.86 32.12 24.69
CA THR A 193 -35.57 32.38 23.28
C THR A 193 -36.12 31.23 22.42
N ASP A 194 -37.09 31.50 21.55
CA ASP A 194 -37.51 30.59 20.48
C ASP A 194 -36.76 30.99 19.20
N THR A 195 -35.89 30.10 18.72
CA THR A 195 -35.20 30.27 17.45
C THR A 195 -35.82 29.35 16.41
N ARG A 196 -36.22 29.94 15.28
CA ARG A 196 -36.68 29.26 14.08
C ARG A 196 -35.76 29.62 12.94
N GLY A 197 -35.45 28.68 12.06
CA GLY A 197 -34.63 28.96 10.90
C GLY A 197 -34.72 27.88 9.86
N VAL A 198 -34.51 28.27 8.62
CA VAL A 198 -34.29 27.36 7.50
C VAL A 198 -33.00 27.83 6.84
N GLY A 199 -31.97 27.01 6.87
CA GLY A 199 -30.69 27.30 6.25
C GLY A 199 -30.25 26.17 5.32
N GLY A 200 -29.18 26.43 4.59
CA GLY A 200 -28.51 25.44 3.80
C GLY A 200 -27.18 25.96 3.28
N SER A 201 -26.32 25.01 2.94
CA SER A 201 -25.07 25.31 2.27
C SER A 201 -24.78 24.21 1.27
N GLY A 202 -24.10 24.53 0.19
CA GLY A 202 -23.55 23.56 -0.72
C GLY A 202 -22.18 23.96 -1.18
N TYR A 203 -21.42 22.99 -1.66
CA TYR A 203 -20.13 23.23 -2.28
C TYR A 203 -19.93 22.28 -3.45
N LEU A 204 -19.04 22.68 -4.36
CA LEU A 204 -18.51 21.87 -5.45
C LEU A 204 -16.98 21.99 -5.35
N ASP A 205 -16.30 20.85 -5.29
CA ASP A 205 -14.85 20.75 -5.29
C ASP A 205 -14.38 20.31 -6.67
N PHE A 206 -13.37 21.00 -7.18
CA PHE A 206 -12.77 20.70 -8.47
C PHE A 206 -11.28 20.38 -8.29
N ASN A 207 -10.79 19.34 -8.97
CA ASN A 207 -9.36 19.05 -8.97
C ASN A 207 -8.55 20.13 -9.68
N SER A 208 -7.23 19.97 -9.63
CA SER A 208 -6.30 20.82 -10.39
C SER A 208 -6.51 20.76 -11.92
N ARG A 209 -7.33 19.84 -12.44
CA ARG A 209 -7.72 19.76 -13.86
C ARG A 209 -9.06 20.44 -14.15
N GLY A 210 -9.74 20.98 -13.13
CA GLY A 210 -11.07 21.60 -13.26
C GLY A 210 -12.22 20.60 -13.38
N GLU A 211 -12.01 19.33 -13.08
CA GLU A 211 -13.06 18.32 -13.04
C GLU A 211 -13.66 18.24 -11.63
N LEU A 212 -14.96 17.96 -11.54
CA LEU A 212 -15.65 17.81 -10.25
C LEU A 212 -15.11 16.59 -9.48
N GLU A 213 -14.40 16.84 -8.38
CA GLU A 213 -13.95 15.80 -7.42
C GLU A 213 -14.97 15.54 -6.32
N GLY A 214 -15.85 16.50 -6.09
CA GLY A 214 -16.90 16.29 -5.11
C GLY A 214 -17.84 17.46 -5.02
N GLY A 215 -18.86 17.28 -4.22
CA GLY A 215 -19.78 18.35 -3.90
C GLY A 215 -20.71 17.90 -2.80
N GLY A 216 -21.12 18.84 -1.98
CA GLY A 216 -22.00 18.57 -0.86
C GLY A 216 -23.12 19.59 -0.81
N GLY A 217 -24.20 19.20 -0.16
CA GLY A 217 -25.32 20.06 0.17
C GLY A 217 -25.82 19.72 1.56
N THR A 218 -26.23 20.73 2.30
CA THR A 218 -26.94 20.60 3.57
C THR A 218 -28.11 21.57 3.57
N ALA A 219 -29.21 21.15 4.17
CA ALA A 219 -30.35 21.95 4.51
C ALA A 219 -30.65 21.70 6.00
N ASN A 220 -30.85 22.76 6.76
CA ASN A 220 -31.20 22.71 8.17
C ASN A 220 -32.53 23.42 8.37
N VAL A 221 -33.44 22.82 9.13
CA VAL A 221 -34.61 23.48 9.68
C VAL A 221 -34.51 23.41 11.20
N THR A 222 -34.46 24.55 11.86
CA THR A 222 -34.48 24.65 13.33
C THR A 222 -35.78 25.30 13.80
N ALA A 223 -36.40 24.77 14.85
CA ALA A 223 -37.55 25.38 15.53
C ALA A 223 -37.65 24.87 16.97
N ASN A 224 -37.77 25.79 17.95
CA ASN A 224 -38.00 25.44 19.36
C ASN A 224 -36.99 24.41 19.92
N GLY A 225 -35.70 24.59 19.66
CA GLY A 225 -34.64 23.67 20.10
C GLY A 225 -34.60 22.33 19.35
N THR A 226 -35.51 22.10 18.40
CA THR A 226 -35.47 20.97 17.47
C THR A 226 -34.77 21.41 16.19
N SER A 227 -33.80 20.65 15.71
CA SER A 227 -33.19 20.83 14.39
C SER A 227 -33.38 19.58 13.54
N ILE A 228 -33.64 19.77 12.25
CA ILE A 228 -33.64 18.72 11.24
C ILE A 228 -32.60 19.12 10.21
N ASN A 229 -31.58 18.32 10.06
CA ASN A 229 -30.52 18.47 9.07
C ASN A 229 -30.71 17.41 8.00
N ILE A 230 -30.76 17.80 6.74
CA ILE A 230 -30.71 16.90 5.60
C ILE A 230 -29.47 17.29 4.82
N GLY A 231 -28.56 16.35 4.63
CA GLY A 231 -27.36 16.55 3.85
C GLY A 231 -27.21 15.49 2.78
N GLY A 232 -26.33 15.76 1.85
CA GLY A 232 -25.86 14.76 0.91
C GLY A 232 -24.60 15.25 0.23
N GLY A 233 -23.91 14.34 -0.41
CA GLY A 233 -22.71 14.69 -1.14
C GLY A 233 -22.31 13.62 -2.13
N ILE A 234 -21.44 14.03 -3.03
CA ILE A 234 -20.79 13.20 -4.03
C ILE A 234 -19.29 13.37 -3.80
N LEU A 235 -18.54 12.28 -3.77
CA LEU A 235 -17.09 12.26 -3.80
C LEU A 235 -16.65 11.39 -4.96
N VAL A 236 -15.70 11.88 -5.73
CA VAL A 236 -15.20 11.31 -6.99
C VAL A 236 -13.69 11.47 -6.94
N SER A 237 -12.96 10.38 -6.70
CA SER A 237 -11.50 10.39 -6.61
C SER A 237 -10.89 9.28 -7.45
N ALA A 238 -9.79 9.57 -8.14
CA ALA A 238 -8.98 8.57 -8.84
C ALA A 238 -7.50 8.75 -8.51
N GLN A 239 -6.76 7.65 -8.49
CA GLN A 239 -5.31 7.68 -8.34
C GLN A 239 -4.64 7.71 -9.71
N PRO A 240 -3.56 8.50 -9.89
CA PRO A 240 -2.76 8.44 -11.10
C PRO A 240 -2.26 7.01 -11.40
N PRO A 241 -1.99 6.69 -12.68
CA PRO A 241 -1.44 5.40 -13.07
C PRO A 241 -0.19 5.03 -12.25
N ARG A 242 -0.19 3.83 -11.69
CA ARG A 242 0.98 3.24 -11.04
C ARG A 242 1.26 1.85 -11.58
N LEU A 243 2.51 1.40 -11.55
CA LEU A 243 2.87 0.05 -11.97
C LEU A 243 2.42 -0.95 -10.89
N ASP A 244 1.69 -1.99 -11.29
CA ASP A 244 1.27 -3.09 -10.44
C ASP A 244 2.30 -4.23 -10.48
N THR A 245 2.15 -5.19 -9.55
CA THR A 245 2.99 -6.38 -9.37
C THR A 245 3.11 -7.27 -10.60
N ASP A 246 2.11 -7.26 -11.50
CA ASP A 246 2.12 -8.00 -12.76
C ASP A 246 2.77 -7.22 -13.92
N GLY A 247 3.34 -6.04 -13.65
CA GLY A 247 3.99 -5.19 -14.63
C GLY A 247 3.02 -4.36 -15.49
N ARG A 248 1.72 -4.40 -15.20
CA ARG A 248 0.72 -3.54 -15.86
C ARG A 248 0.50 -2.26 -15.07
N TYR A 249 0.05 -1.20 -15.73
CA TYR A 249 -0.34 0.04 -15.07
C TYR A 249 -1.76 -0.08 -14.55
N ILE A 250 -1.98 0.23 -13.28
CA ILE A 250 -3.30 0.20 -12.64
C ILE A 250 -3.78 1.62 -12.35
N VAL A 251 -5.04 1.89 -12.66
CA VAL A 251 -5.78 3.08 -12.23
C VAL A 251 -6.86 2.61 -11.29
N THR A 252 -6.88 3.16 -10.08
CA THR A 252 -7.94 2.90 -9.09
C THR A 252 -8.81 4.14 -8.94
N TRP A 253 -10.11 3.95 -8.83
CA TRP A 253 -11.06 5.03 -8.63
C TRP A 253 -12.07 4.70 -7.55
N LYS A 254 -12.72 5.75 -7.06
CA LYS A 254 -13.79 5.71 -6.08
C LYS A 254 -14.78 6.81 -6.38
N ARG A 255 -16.05 6.44 -6.34
CA ARG A 255 -17.21 7.29 -6.35
C ARG A 255 -18.01 6.98 -5.09
N GLU A 256 -18.54 8.00 -4.45
CA GLU A 256 -19.31 7.85 -3.23
C GLU A 256 -20.42 8.89 -3.22
N TYR A 257 -21.65 8.41 -3.11
CA TYR A 257 -22.84 9.19 -2.84
C TYR A 257 -23.19 9.02 -1.37
N THR A 258 -23.40 10.13 -0.69
CA THR A 258 -23.88 10.13 0.68
C THR A 258 -25.19 10.88 0.75
N VAL A 259 -26.11 10.37 1.54
CA VAL A 259 -27.33 11.05 1.94
C VAL A 259 -27.38 10.95 3.45
N SER A 260 -27.66 12.04 4.13
CA SER A 260 -27.84 12.05 5.57
C SER A 260 -29.11 12.83 5.90
N ALA A 261 -29.84 12.36 6.89
CA ALA A 261 -30.99 13.08 7.43
C ALA A 261 -31.02 12.84 8.93
N GLY A 262 -30.90 13.89 9.74
CA GLY A 262 -30.92 13.76 11.19
C GLY A 262 -31.76 14.82 11.86
N GLY A 263 -32.54 14.41 12.85
CA GLY A 263 -33.26 15.29 13.75
C GLY A 263 -32.61 15.28 15.13
N GLY A 264 -32.35 16.45 15.70
CA GLY A 264 -31.94 16.61 17.08
C GLY A 264 -32.95 17.46 17.84
N HIS A 265 -33.17 17.18 19.11
CA HIS A 265 -33.85 18.10 20.01
C HIS A 265 -32.95 18.37 21.20
N THR A 266 -32.65 19.64 21.48
CA THR A 266 -31.94 20.09 22.67
C THR A 266 -32.85 21.02 23.44
N ASN A 267 -33.15 20.67 24.69
CA ASN A 267 -33.91 21.56 25.57
C ASN A 267 -32.98 22.63 26.17
N ALA A 268 -33.58 23.64 26.81
CA ALA A 268 -32.84 24.73 27.46
C ALA A 268 -31.85 24.28 28.55
N SER A 269 -32.01 23.06 29.09
CA SER A 269 -31.10 22.47 30.08
C SER A 269 -29.90 21.74 29.46
N GLY A 270 -29.69 21.84 28.15
CA GLY A 270 -28.59 21.17 27.44
C GLY A 270 -28.76 19.65 27.33
N ARG A 271 -29.96 19.12 27.61
CA ARG A 271 -30.29 17.70 27.42
C ARG A 271 -30.95 17.55 26.07
N GLY A 272 -30.49 16.58 25.30
CA GLY A 272 -31.04 16.32 23.99
C GLY A 272 -31.00 14.88 23.56
N GLY A 273 -31.80 14.59 22.55
CA GLY A 273 -31.75 13.35 21.80
C GLY A 273 -31.55 13.67 20.33
N SER A 274 -30.83 12.83 19.63
CA SER A 274 -30.70 12.88 18.18
C SER A 274 -31.05 11.53 17.57
N ALA A 275 -31.59 11.57 16.37
CA ALA A 275 -31.71 10.43 15.49
C ALA A 275 -31.22 10.87 14.12
N SER A 276 -30.30 10.12 13.54
CA SER A 276 -29.80 10.36 12.20
C SER A 276 -29.88 9.08 11.38
N TYR A 277 -30.29 9.24 10.13
CA TYR A 277 -30.14 8.29 9.06
C TYR A 277 -28.97 8.75 8.19
N GLY A 278 -28.12 7.80 7.79
CA GLY A 278 -27.07 7.98 6.80
C GLY A 278 -27.17 6.84 5.80
N GLY A 279 -27.45 7.17 4.55
CA GLY A 279 -27.31 6.28 3.41
C GLY A 279 -26.02 6.61 2.67
N LYS A 280 -25.31 5.59 2.23
CA LYS A 280 -24.09 5.73 1.45
C LYS A 280 -24.03 4.65 0.39
N GLU A 281 -23.87 5.08 -0.85
CA GLU A 281 -23.57 4.23 -2.00
C GLU A 281 -22.14 4.55 -2.44
N SER A 282 -21.26 3.56 -2.48
CA SER A 282 -19.90 3.73 -2.96
C SER A 282 -19.59 2.75 -4.08
N THR A 283 -19.14 3.27 -5.21
CA THR A 283 -18.57 2.47 -6.30
C THR A 283 -17.06 2.66 -6.31
N THR A 284 -16.29 1.60 -6.07
CA THR A 284 -14.84 1.60 -6.26
C THR A 284 -14.48 0.73 -7.44
N GLY A 285 -13.31 0.94 -8.01
CA GLY A 285 -12.82 0.03 -9.04
C GLY A 285 -11.34 0.19 -9.31
N SER A 286 -10.80 -0.80 -10.00
CA SER A 286 -9.45 -0.81 -10.52
C SER A 286 -9.43 -1.39 -11.92
N ARG A 287 -8.62 -0.78 -12.79
CA ARG A 287 -8.45 -1.22 -14.17
C ARG A 287 -6.99 -1.25 -14.52
N LYS A 288 -6.57 -2.34 -15.16
CA LYS A 288 -5.20 -2.60 -15.54
C LYS A 288 -4.99 -2.34 -17.04
N PHE A 289 -3.82 -1.82 -17.37
CA PHE A 289 -3.43 -1.42 -18.72
C PHE A 289 -2.00 -1.87 -19.01
N ASP A 290 -1.76 -2.33 -20.23
CA ASP A 290 -0.41 -2.76 -20.63
C ASP A 290 0.58 -1.59 -20.79
N THR A 291 0.08 -0.36 -20.91
CA THR A 291 0.92 0.83 -21.14
C THR A 291 0.52 1.99 -20.23
N GLN A 292 1.51 2.79 -19.82
CA GLN A 292 1.29 4.00 -19.03
C GLN A 292 0.40 4.98 -19.77
N SER A 293 0.60 5.16 -21.08
CA SER A 293 -0.18 6.10 -21.89
C SER A 293 -1.66 5.72 -21.96
N ALA A 294 -2.01 4.43 -22.03
CA ALA A 294 -3.40 3.99 -21.99
C ALA A 294 -4.02 4.19 -20.60
N ALA A 295 -3.28 3.88 -19.53
CA ALA A 295 -3.72 4.15 -18.17
C ALA A 295 -3.93 5.65 -17.92
N GLN A 296 -3.00 6.47 -18.41
CA GLN A 296 -3.07 7.92 -18.30
C GLN A 296 -4.25 8.47 -19.09
N ALA A 297 -4.49 7.99 -20.32
CA ALA A 297 -5.66 8.38 -21.11
C ALA A 297 -6.99 7.99 -20.43
N PHE A 298 -7.04 6.85 -19.74
CA PHE A 298 -8.20 6.45 -18.95
C PHE A 298 -8.40 7.35 -17.72
N TYR A 299 -7.31 7.65 -16.99
CA TYR A 299 -7.30 8.55 -15.84
C TYR A 299 -7.69 10.00 -16.21
N ASP A 300 -7.24 10.48 -17.37
CA ASP A 300 -7.52 11.81 -17.92
C ASP A 300 -8.87 11.91 -18.62
N GLY A 301 -9.44 10.80 -19.07
CA GLY A 301 -10.72 10.79 -19.76
C GLY A 301 -11.93 11.02 -18.84
N GLY A 302 -11.77 10.98 -17.52
CA GLY A 302 -12.88 11.13 -16.56
C GLY A 302 -13.95 10.01 -16.65
N VAL A 303 -13.75 9.01 -17.50
CA VAL A 303 -14.76 8.00 -17.89
C VAL A 303 -15.13 7.05 -16.75
N TRP A 304 -14.30 6.99 -15.69
CA TRP A 304 -14.55 6.19 -14.49
C TRP A 304 -15.81 6.62 -13.72
N ALA A 305 -16.38 7.80 -14.00
CA ALA A 305 -17.71 8.18 -13.51
C ALA A 305 -18.87 7.37 -14.11
N SER A 306 -18.64 6.61 -15.20
CA SER A 306 -19.65 5.80 -15.90
C SER A 306 -19.49 4.29 -15.76
N LEU A 307 -18.40 3.80 -15.15
CA LEU A 307 -18.18 2.37 -14.98
C LEU A 307 -19.02 1.85 -13.81
N ASP A 308 -20.20 1.34 -14.16
CA ASP A 308 -21.12 0.65 -13.28
C ASP A 308 -20.79 -0.86 -13.27
N PRO A 309 -21.00 -1.61 -12.16
CA PRO A 309 -20.98 -3.07 -12.19
C PRO A 309 -21.74 -3.69 -13.38
N GLU A 310 -22.79 -3.05 -13.90
CA GLU A 310 -23.51 -3.52 -15.10
C GLU A 310 -22.62 -3.63 -16.37
N ASP A 311 -21.51 -2.89 -16.46
CA ASP A 311 -20.59 -2.85 -17.63
C ASP A 311 -19.49 -3.92 -17.59
N ALA A 312 -19.65 -4.97 -16.77
CA ALA A 312 -18.62 -5.98 -16.53
C ALA A 312 -18.08 -6.71 -17.78
N SER A 313 -18.77 -6.63 -18.93
CA SER A 313 -18.28 -7.15 -20.21
C SER A 313 -16.98 -6.49 -20.68
N GLN A 314 -16.65 -5.30 -20.18
CA GLN A 314 -15.42 -4.57 -20.51
C GLN A 314 -14.23 -4.90 -19.59
N LEU A 315 -14.45 -5.71 -18.54
CA LEU A 315 -13.41 -6.05 -17.57
C LEU A 315 -12.43 -7.05 -18.16
N GLN A 316 -11.16 -6.69 -18.08
CA GLN A 316 -10.05 -7.58 -18.38
C GLN A 316 -9.68 -8.44 -17.17
N ALA A 317 -8.81 -9.42 -17.38
CA ALA A 317 -8.32 -10.25 -16.28
C ALA A 317 -7.61 -9.39 -15.22
N GLY A 318 -8.13 -9.43 -13.99
CA GLY A 318 -7.64 -8.65 -12.85
C GLY A 318 -8.22 -7.25 -12.69
N ASP A 319 -9.10 -6.80 -13.60
CA ASP A 319 -9.91 -5.60 -13.36
C ASP A 319 -10.94 -5.88 -12.27
N GLN A 320 -11.27 -4.88 -11.46
CA GLN A 320 -12.26 -4.99 -10.39
C GLN A 320 -13.20 -3.80 -10.36
N ILE A 321 -14.47 -4.03 -10.07
CA ILE A 321 -15.46 -3.01 -9.74
C ILE A 321 -16.22 -3.49 -8.51
N SER A 322 -16.34 -2.67 -7.49
CA SER A 322 -17.15 -2.96 -6.31
C SER A 322 -18.17 -1.86 -6.11
N GLN A 323 -19.41 -2.25 -5.84
CA GLN A 323 -20.44 -1.36 -5.34
C GLN A 323 -20.78 -1.75 -3.91
N THR A 324 -20.97 -0.77 -3.04
CA THR A 324 -21.35 -0.96 -1.66
C THR A 324 -22.41 0.06 -1.29
N ASP A 325 -23.60 -0.43 -1.03
CA ASP A 325 -24.71 0.35 -0.50
C ASP A 325 -24.78 0.07 0.99
N SER A 326 -24.96 1.11 1.79
CA SER A 326 -25.03 1.01 3.24
C SER A 326 -26.04 2.01 3.76
N ASP A 327 -26.91 1.53 4.63
CA ASP A 327 -27.91 2.34 5.32
C ASP A 327 -27.66 2.20 6.81
N GLN A 328 -27.59 3.32 7.52
CA GLN A 328 -27.32 3.36 8.94
C GLN A 328 -28.28 4.31 9.63
N ILE A 329 -28.85 3.86 10.73
CA ILE A 329 -29.65 4.66 11.66
C ILE A 329 -28.89 4.73 12.97
N THR A 330 -28.50 5.94 13.35
CA THR A 330 -27.87 6.23 14.63
C THR A 330 -28.85 7.00 15.50
N GLY A 331 -29.19 6.48 16.67
CA GLY A 331 -29.96 7.19 17.69
C GLY A 331 -29.09 7.45 18.90
N GLY A 332 -29.05 8.69 19.38
CA GLY A 332 -28.23 9.05 20.53
C GLY A 332 -28.93 9.97 21.52
N ALA A 333 -28.49 9.90 22.77
CA ALA A 333 -28.82 10.86 23.80
C ALA A 333 -27.54 11.59 24.19
N SER A 334 -27.63 12.91 24.35
CA SER A 334 -26.54 13.72 24.87
C SER A 334 -27.01 14.62 26.00
N ALA A 335 -26.12 14.86 26.95
CA ALA A 335 -26.33 15.81 28.03
C ALA A 335 -25.09 16.67 28.17
N GLN A 336 -25.29 18.00 28.14
CA GLN A 336 -24.25 18.97 28.39
C GLN A 336 -24.47 19.62 29.75
N ALA A 337 -23.44 19.60 30.61
CA ALA A 337 -23.44 20.27 31.90
C ALA A 337 -22.08 20.93 32.12
N MET A 338 -22.07 22.25 32.34
CA MET A 338 -20.86 23.01 32.70
C MET A 338 -19.68 22.82 31.73
N GLY A 339 -19.94 22.75 30.42
CA GLY A 339 -18.91 22.55 29.41
C GLY A 339 -18.49 21.09 29.20
N LEU A 340 -18.99 20.15 30.00
CA LEU A 340 -18.82 18.71 29.80
C LEU A 340 -20.03 18.16 29.04
N THR A 341 -19.77 17.42 27.98
CA THR A 341 -20.75 16.75 27.11
C THR A 341 -20.60 15.24 27.30
N VAL A 342 -21.68 14.56 27.69
CA VAL A 342 -21.77 13.10 27.68
C VAL A 342 -22.73 12.70 26.57
N GLY A 343 -22.29 11.84 25.67
CA GLY A 343 -23.09 11.26 24.60
C GLY A 343 -23.11 9.74 24.69
N ALA A 344 -24.25 9.15 24.37
CA ALA A 344 -24.38 7.73 24.11
C ALA A 344 -25.19 7.56 22.82
N ASN A 345 -24.73 6.73 21.88
CA ASN A 345 -25.45 6.42 20.66
C ASN A 345 -25.53 4.91 20.44
N ILE A 346 -26.58 4.50 19.72
CA ILE A 346 -26.79 3.17 19.18
C ILE A 346 -26.86 3.32 17.68
N THR A 347 -26.10 2.51 16.96
CA THR A 347 -26.08 2.44 15.50
C THR A 347 -26.64 1.09 15.08
N VAL A 348 -27.64 1.10 14.21
CA VAL A 348 -28.13 -0.09 13.52
C VAL A 348 -28.01 0.20 12.04
N GLY A 349 -27.46 -0.72 11.28
CA GLY A 349 -27.36 -0.55 9.84
C GLY A 349 -27.34 -1.86 9.09
N ASP A 350 -27.46 -1.76 7.79
CA ASP A 350 -27.25 -2.82 6.83
C ASP A 350 -26.33 -2.32 5.72
N SER A 351 -25.58 -3.24 5.12
CA SER A 351 -24.79 -2.95 3.94
C SER A 351 -24.82 -4.12 2.98
N HIS A 352 -25.08 -3.80 1.71
CA HIS A 352 -25.01 -4.71 0.59
C HIS A 352 -23.80 -4.35 -0.25
N SER A 353 -22.95 -5.32 -0.57
CA SER A 353 -21.81 -5.10 -1.45
C SER A 353 -21.74 -6.14 -2.56
N VAL A 354 -21.43 -5.67 -3.76
CA VAL A 354 -21.24 -6.48 -4.98
C VAL A 354 -19.88 -6.15 -5.55
N GLU A 355 -18.95 -7.09 -5.49
CA GLU A 355 -17.62 -6.99 -6.08
C GLU A 355 -17.53 -7.88 -7.31
N VAL A 356 -17.27 -7.29 -8.48
CA VAL A 356 -17.08 -7.94 -9.77
C VAL A 356 -15.60 -7.90 -10.14
N THR A 357 -14.98 -9.06 -10.27
CA THR A 357 -13.60 -9.23 -10.74
C THR A 357 -13.58 -9.88 -12.12
N GLY A 358 -12.89 -9.26 -13.08
CA GLY A 358 -12.67 -9.83 -14.41
C GLY A 358 -11.70 -11.01 -14.36
N LEU A 359 -12.10 -12.15 -14.92
CA LEU A 359 -11.27 -13.36 -15.04
C LEU A 359 -10.65 -13.51 -16.44
N GLY A 360 -10.92 -12.57 -17.34
CA GLY A 360 -10.57 -12.65 -18.76
C GLY A 360 -11.55 -13.53 -19.55
N ASN A 361 -11.42 -13.52 -20.89
CA ASN A 361 -12.28 -14.29 -21.81
C ASN A 361 -13.79 -14.09 -21.58
N GLN A 362 -14.21 -12.86 -21.28
CA GLN A 362 -15.60 -12.51 -20.94
C GLN A 362 -16.17 -13.28 -19.73
N ARG A 363 -15.31 -13.76 -18.83
CA ARG A 363 -15.73 -14.38 -17.57
C ARG A 363 -15.50 -13.42 -16.42
N VAL A 364 -16.43 -13.40 -15.49
CA VAL A 364 -16.36 -12.54 -14.29
C VAL A 364 -16.69 -13.36 -13.04
N SER A 365 -15.99 -13.06 -11.94
CA SER A 365 -16.31 -13.55 -10.61
C SER A 365 -17.04 -12.45 -9.86
N VAL A 366 -18.21 -12.74 -9.30
CA VAL A 366 -18.99 -11.79 -8.50
C VAL A 366 -19.08 -12.30 -7.08
N LYS A 367 -18.62 -11.49 -6.14
CA LYS A 367 -18.77 -11.70 -4.71
C LYS A 367 -19.86 -10.76 -4.21
N VAL A 368 -20.89 -11.32 -3.58
CA VAL A 368 -21.97 -10.55 -2.96
C VAL A 368 -21.88 -10.78 -1.46
N LEU A 369 -21.91 -9.70 -0.68
CA LEU A 369 -21.98 -9.75 0.77
C LEU A 369 -23.07 -8.81 1.27
N ASP A 370 -24.02 -9.37 2.00
CA ASP A 370 -24.98 -8.67 2.83
C ASP A 370 -24.44 -8.64 4.26
N SER A 371 -24.50 -7.50 4.92
CA SER A 371 -24.08 -7.35 6.30
C SER A 371 -25.10 -6.54 7.10
N SER A 372 -25.22 -6.87 8.38
CA SER A 372 -26.02 -6.12 9.34
C SER A 372 -25.14 -5.69 10.50
N ILE A 373 -25.22 -4.42 10.85
CA ILE A 373 -24.41 -3.76 11.86
C ILE A 373 -25.31 -3.44 13.07
N LEU A 374 -24.82 -3.77 14.26
CA LEU A 374 -25.35 -3.30 15.53
C LEU A 374 -24.18 -2.79 16.37
N GLY A 375 -24.15 -1.50 16.63
CA GLY A 375 -23.14 -0.89 17.48
C GLY A 375 -23.71 0.08 18.49
N GLY A 376 -22.90 0.44 19.46
CA GLY A 376 -23.14 1.53 20.38
C GLY A 376 -21.85 2.22 20.74
N ALA A 377 -21.89 3.53 20.94
CA ALA A 377 -20.74 4.28 21.41
C ALA A 377 -21.11 5.22 22.54
N LEU A 378 -20.12 5.48 23.38
CA LEU A 378 -20.12 6.44 24.46
C LEU A 378 -19.08 7.51 24.11
N SER A 379 -19.45 8.77 24.24
CA SER A 379 -18.54 9.90 24.08
C SER A 379 -18.59 10.80 25.31
N LEU A 380 -17.44 11.28 25.74
CA LEU A 380 -17.26 12.23 26.83
C LEU A 380 -16.37 13.36 26.29
N GLY A 381 -16.88 14.58 26.21
CA GLY A 381 -16.15 15.72 25.66
C GLY A 381 -16.16 16.92 26.58
N ALA A 382 -15.05 17.64 26.64
CA ALA A 382 -14.95 19.02 27.12
C ALA A 382 -14.21 19.84 26.05
N PRO A 383 -14.25 21.18 26.06
CA PRO A 383 -13.49 21.99 25.10
C PRO A 383 -12.02 21.58 25.08
N GLY A 384 -11.55 21.12 23.92
CA GLY A 384 -10.16 20.67 23.72
C GLY A 384 -9.84 19.26 24.20
N VAL A 385 -10.76 18.53 24.84
CA VAL A 385 -10.56 17.13 25.26
C VAL A 385 -11.77 16.27 24.87
N SER A 386 -11.58 15.14 24.21
CA SER A 386 -12.67 14.19 24.01
C SER A 386 -12.20 12.75 24.22
N MET A 387 -13.10 11.93 24.72
CA MET A 387 -12.95 10.49 24.88
C MET A 387 -14.10 9.82 24.15
N THR A 388 -13.81 8.79 23.39
CA THR A 388 -14.80 7.96 22.71
C THR A 388 -14.54 6.51 23.05
N GLY A 389 -15.59 5.72 23.22
CA GLY A 389 -15.53 4.27 23.34
C GLY A 389 -16.70 3.68 22.55
N GLY A 390 -16.48 2.67 21.73
CA GLY A 390 -17.51 2.07 20.89
C GLY A 390 -17.39 0.56 20.86
N LEU A 391 -18.52 -0.12 20.75
CA LEU A 391 -18.63 -1.55 20.46
C LEU A 391 -19.52 -1.69 19.22
N GLN A 392 -19.09 -2.47 18.24
CA GLN A 392 -19.83 -2.73 17.02
C GLN A 392 -19.76 -4.22 16.68
N SER A 393 -20.90 -4.85 16.48
CA SER A 393 -21.04 -6.19 15.94
C SER A 393 -21.54 -6.10 14.50
N THR A 394 -20.93 -6.87 13.60
CA THR A 394 -21.33 -6.98 12.20
C THR A 394 -21.49 -8.45 11.87
N ASP A 395 -22.69 -8.86 11.46
CA ASP A 395 -22.93 -10.17 10.88
C ASP A 395 -22.99 -10.03 9.37
N SER A 396 -22.44 -11.00 8.63
CA SER A 396 -22.38 -10.98 7.18
C SER A 396 -22.72 -12.34 6.59
N ASN A 397 -23.41 -12.33 5.46
CA ASN A 397 -23.74 -13.51 4.67
C ASN A 397 -23.55 -13.18 3.20
N GLY A 398 -23.12 -14.15 2.40
CA GLY A 398 -22.87 -13.90 1.00
C GLY A 398 -22.49 -15.11 0.20
N TYR A 399 -22.10 -14.86 -1.05
CA TYR A 399 -21.72 -15.90 -1.99
C TYR A 399 -20.77 -15.37 -3.06
N ILE A 400 -20.00 -16.30 -3.63
CA ILE A 400 -19.15 -16.06 -4.80
C ILE A 400 -19.70 -16.90 -5.95
N VAL A 401 -19.95 -16.25 -7.08
CA VAL A 401 -20.42 -16.88 -8.32
C VAL A 401 -19.55 -16.48 -9.49
N THR A 402 -19.45 -17.34 -10.50
CA THR A 402 -18.80 -17.01 -11.78
C THR A 402 -19.84 -16.97 -12.89
N PHE A 403 -19.76 -15.96 -13.75
CA PHE A 403 -20.55 -15.83 -14.96
C PHE A 403 -19.68 -15.95 -16.22
N ASP A 404 -20.27 -16.49 -17.28
CA ASP A 404 -19.70 -16.47 -18.63
C ASP A 404 -20.51 -15.52 -19.50
N LEU A 405 -20.03 -14.28 -19.63
CA LEU A 405 -20.67 -13.21 -20.37
C LEU A 405 -20.55 -13.37 -21.89
N SER A 406 -19.85 -14.40 -22.38
CA SER A 406 -19.91 -14.78 -23.80
C SER A 406 -21.23 -15.45 -24.17
N THR A 407 -22.00 -15.90 -23.18
CA THR A 407 -23.29 -16.56 -23.37
C THR A 407 -24.46 -15.65 -23.01
N ALA A 408 -25.56 -15.71 -23.76
CA ALA A 408 -26.77 -14.94 -23.44
C ALA A 408 -27.34 -15.30 -22.06
N ALA A 409 -27.21 -16.57 -21.65
CA ALA A 409 -27.62 -17.02 -20.32
C ALA A 409 -26.77 -16.37 -19.22
N GLY A 410 -25.45 -16.30 -19.39
CA GLY A 410 -24.57 -15.65 -18.42
C GLY A 410 -24.75 -14.14 -18.36
N GLN A 411 -24.93 -13.47 -19.50
CA GLN A 411 -25.27 -12.04 -19.54
C GLN A 411 -26.58 -11.75 -18.81
N SER A 412 -27.64 -12.52 -19.09
CA SER A 412 -28.94 -12.35 -18.43
C SER A 412 -28.87 -12.64 -16.93
N ALA A 413 -28.09 -13.65 -16.52
CA ALA A 413 -27.95 -14.00 -15.11
C ALA A 413 -27.14 -12.95 -14.35
N PHE A 414 -26.10 -12.40 -14.97
CA PHE A 414 -25.30 -11.32 -14.43
C PHE A 414 -26.13 -10.03 -14.27
N GLN A 415 -26.85 -9.62 -15.32
CA GLN A 415 -27.74 -8.45 -15.28
C GLN A 415 -28.87 -8.62 -14.25
N TYR A 416 -29.36 -9.85 -14.05
CA TYR A 416 -30.35 -10.11 -13.01
C TYR A 416 -29.73 -9.90 -11.62
N LEU A 417 -28.51 -10.41 -11.39
CA LEU A 417 -27.80 -10.23 -10.14
C LEU A 417 -27.55 -8.76 -9.83
N THR A 418 -26.97 -8.00 -10.77
CA THR A 418 -26.65 -6.58 -10.55
C THR A 418 -27.91 -5.74 -10.29
N ARG A 419 -29.03 -6.07 -10.92
CA ARG A 419 -30.29 -5.31 -10.75
C ARG A 419 -31.12 -5.71 -9.54
N GLN A 420 -31.02 -6.96 -9.09
CA GLN A 420 -31.90 -7.50 -8.05
C GLN A 420 -31.15 -7.80 -6.74
N GLY A 421 -29.82 -7.73 -6.73
CA GLY A 421 -28.97 -8.16 -5.61
C GLY A 421 -29.06 -9.67 -5.32
N GLN A 422 -29.74 -10.44 -6.17
CA GLN A 422 -30.06 -11.84 -5.95
C GLN A 422 -29.75 -12.67 -7.19
N LEU A 423 -29.31 -13.91 -6.99
CA LEU A 423 -29.11 -14.84 -8.10
C LEU A 423 -30.44 -15.21 -8.76
N PRO A 424 -30.47 -15.36 -10.10
CA PRO A 424 -31.70 -15.73 -10.79
C PRO A 424 -32.19 -17.10 -10.34
N PRO A 425 -33.51 -17.25 -10.08
CA PRO A 425 -34.09 -18.52 -9.68
C PRO A 425 -33.88 -19.57 -10.78
N GLY A 426 -33.43 -20.76 -10.39
CA GLY A 426 -33.23 -21.90 -11.30
C GLY A 426 -31.80 -22.13 -11.81
N GLY A 427 -30.81 -21.39 -11.32
CA GLY A 427 -29.39 -21.78 -11.45
C GLY A 427 -28.79 -21.72 -12.86
N ARG A 428 -29.46 -21.06 -13.81
CA ARG A 428 -28.97 -20.95 -15.20
C ARG A 428 -28.07 -19.73 -15.37
N GLY A 429 -26.99 -19.88 -16.12
CA GLY A 429 -26.11 -18.78 -16.52
C GLY A 429 -24.98 -18.44 -15.53
N TYR A 430 -24.90 -19.11 -14.38
CA TYR A 430 -23.83 -18.90 -13.40
C TYR A 430 -23.34 -20.21 -12.82
N THR A 431 -22.16 -20.17 -12.20
CA THR A 431 -21.59 -21.26 -11.41
C THR A 431 -21.33 -20.77 -10.00
N LEU A 432 -22.02 -21.33 -9.00
CA LEU A 432 -21.70 -21.07 -7.60
C LEU A 432 -20.30 -21.60 -7.28
N LYS A 433 -19.48 -20.75 -6.66
CA LYS A 433 -18.13 -21.08 -6.22
C LYS A 433 -18.06 -21.29 -4.73
N ALA A 434 -18.65 -20.39 -3.96
CA ALA A 434 -18.68 -20.51 -2.51
C ALA A 434 -19.86 -19.78 -1.88
N ASN A 435 -20.25 -20.21 -0.68
CA ASN A 435 -21.05 -19.42 0.26
C ASN A 435 -20.13 -18.88 1.36
N ILE A 436 -20.45 -17.69 1.86
CA ILE A 436 -19.68 -16.99 2.90
C ILE A 436 -20.64 -16.66 4.04
N GLU A 437 -20.25 -17.02 5.26
CA GLU A 437 -20.90 -16.57 6.48
C GLU A 437 -19.82 -15.94 7.36
N GLY A 438 -20.09 -14.81 7.98
CA GLY A 438 -19.09 -14.15 8.82
C GLY A 438 -19.71 -13.35 9.95
N SER A 439 -18.97 -13.22 11.04
CA SER A 439 -19.29 -12.33 12.14
C SER A 439 -18.03 -11.57 12.53
N GLN A 440 -18.20 -10.32 12.97
CA GLN A 440 -17.12 -9.45 13.38
C GLN A 440 -17.57 -8.63 14.58
N THR A 441 -16.75 -8.59 15.62
CA THR A 441 -16.91 -7.67 16.75
C THR A 441 -15.74 -6.70 16.75
N GLU A 442 -16.04 -5.43 16.91
CA GLU A 442 -15.09 -4.33 16.93
C GLU A 442 -15.31 -3.51 18.20
N GLU A 443 -14.24 -3.34 18.97
CA GLU A 443 -14.18 -2.42 20.10
C GLU A 443 -13.25 -1.28 19.73
N SER A 444 -13.68 -0.05 19.93
CA SER A 444 -12.86 1.13 19.67
C SER A 444 -12.80 2.00 20.90
N SER A 445 -11.66 2.63 21.12
CA SER A 445 -11.49 3.70 22.09
C SER A 445 -10.66 4.82 21.48
N GLY A 446 -10.93 6.05 21.89
CA GLY A 446 -10.24 7.21 21.38
C GLY A 446 -10.11 8.27 22.46
N PHE A 447 -8.99 8.98 22.43
CA PHE A 447 -8.75 10.15 23.25
C PHE A 447 -8.19 11.25 22.36
N SER A 448 -8.81 12.43 22.37
CA SER A 448 -8.28 13.60 21.68
C SER A 448 -8.00 14.72 22.67
N LEU A 449 -6.84 15.36 22.58
CA LEU A 449 -6.46 16.55 23.34
C LEU A 449 -5.83 17.59 22.41
N ALA A 450 -6.43 18.77 22.32
CA ALA A 450 -5.90 19.92 21.57
C ALA A 450 -5.48 19.56 20.12
N GLY A 451 -6.33 18.79 19.42
CA GLY A 451 -6.10 18.34 18.05
C GLY A 451 -5.23 17.09 17.91
N THR A 452 -4.52 16.67 18.97
CA THR A 452 -3.90 15.34 19.02
C THR A 452 -4.98 14.30 19.23
N SER A 453 -4.98 13.20 18.48
CA SER A 453 -5.90 12.07 18.66
C SER A 453 -5.14 10.76 18.77
N VAL A 454 -5.48 9.99 19.80
CA VAL A 454 -5.09 8.59 19.96
C VAL A 454 -6.34 7.75 19.71
N THR A 455 -6.24 6.71 18.90
CA THR A 455 -7.32 5.78 18.59
C THR A 455 -6.81 4.37 18.71
N ASN A 456 -7.47 3.53 19.50
CA ASN A 456 -7.23 2.10 19.59
C ASN A 456 -8.48 1.36 19.14
N LYS A 457 -8.30 0.26 18.40
CA LYS A 457 -9.38 -0.53 17.85
C LYS A 457 -8.99 -2.00 17.86
N ASN A 458 -9.79 -2.78 18.58
CA ASN A 458 -9.65 -4.22 18.73
C ASN A 458 -10.74 -4.87 17.88
N THR A 459 -10.41 -5.92 17.15
CA THR A 459 -11.32 -6.60 16.23
C THR A 459 -11.16 -8.10 16.38
N THR A 460 -12.28 -8.79 16.56
CA THR A 460 -12.36 -10.24 16.36
C THR A 460 -13.28 -10.54 15.21
N SER A 461 -12.94 -11.48 14.34
CA SER A 461 -13.84 -11.95 13.28
C SER A 461 -13.74 -13.45 13.08
N GLU A 462 -14.87 -14.05 12.70
CA GLU A 462 -14.94 -15.42 12.23
C GLU A 462 -15.58 -15.40 10.85
N THR A 463 -14.98 -16.07 9.87
CA THR A 463 -15.53 -16.21 8.52
C THR A 463 -15.46 -17.67 8.11
N THR A 464 -16.58 -18.21 7.62
CA THR A 464 -16.66 -19.55 7.07
C THR A 464 -16.96 -19.45 5.57
N THR A 465 -16.05 -19.99 4.75
CA THR A 465 -16.23 -20.11 3.31
C THR A 465 -16.49 -21.57 2.94
N THR A 466 -17.68 -21.87 2.41
CA THR A 466 -18.03 -23.22 1.95
C THR A 466 -18.00 -23.29 0.43
N TYR A 467 -17.05 -24.03 -0.15
CA TYR A 467 -16.91 -24.18 -1.59
C TYR A 467 -17.94 -25.14 -2.17
N ALA A 468 -18.64 -24.70 -3.21
CA ALA A 468 -19.75 -25.44 -3.80
C ALA A 468 -19.30 -26.71 -4.55
N ALA A 469 -18.07 -26.73 -5.05
CA ALA A 469 -17.56 -27.80 -5.92
C ALA A 469 -17.31 -29.11 -5.17
N ASP A 470 -16.81 -29.03 -3.94
CA ASP A 470 -16.33 -30.16 -3.13
C ASP A 470 -16.90 -30.16 -1.70
N GLN A 471 -17.74 -29.18 -1.35
CA GLN A 471 -18.23 -28.95 0.02
C GLN A 471 -17.11 -28.75 1.04
N ARG A 472 -15.91 -28.38 0.57
CA ARG A 472 -14.79 -27.99 1.44
C ARG A 472 -15.16 -26.71 2.17
N THR A 473 -15.02 -26.72 3.48
CA THR A 473 -15.11 -25.53 4.33
C THR A 473 -13.71 -25.02 4.65
N VAL A 474 -13.56 -23.71 4.61
CA VAL A 474 -12.41 -22.98 5.13
C VAL A 474 -12.93 -22.00 6.17
N GLU A 475 -12.54 -22.21 7.42
CA GLU A 475 -12.86 -21.36 8.55
C GLU A 475 -11.65 -20.47 8.85
N GLU A 476 -11.87 -19.17 8.90
CA GLU A 476 -10.87 -18.17 9.24
C GLU A 476 -11.31 -17.44 10.50
N ARG A 477 -10.46 -17.42 11.52
CA ARG A 477 -10.64 -16.64 12.74
C ARG A 477 -9.56 -15.60 12.81
N THR A 478 -9.93 -14.35 13.00
CA THR A 478 -9.00 -13.23 13.05
C THR A 478 -9.13 -12.51 14.38
N GLY A 479 -7.99 -12.18 14.97
CA GLY A 479 -7.87 -11.24 16.06
C GLY A 479 -6.92 -10.14 15.65
N ALA A 480 -7.35 -8.88 15.71
CA ALA A 480 -6.55 -7.75 15.32
C ALA A 480 -6.64 -6.60 16.34
N GLU A 481 -5.53 -5.93 16.56
CA GLU A 481 -5.43 -4.68 17.28
C GLU A 481 -4.94 -3.62 16.27
N SER A 482 -5.39 -2.39 16.45
CA SER A 482 -4.88 -1.26 15.69
C SER A 482 -4.84 -0.05 16.58
N SER A 483 -3.70 0.61 16.61
CA SER A 483 -3.50 1.85 17.35
C SER A 483 -3.02 2.95 16.41
N GLY A 484 -3.37 4.18 16.72
CA GLY A 484 -3.02 5.33 15.91
C GLY A 484 -2.88 6.57 16.75
N VAL A 485 -1.83 7.35 16.49
CA VAL A 485 -1.60 8.66 17.09
C VAL A 485 -1.43 9.67 15.98
N THR A 486 -2.26 10.70 15.97
CA THR A 486 -2.13 11.83 15.07
C THR A 486 -1.89 13.08 15.90
N VAL A 487 -0.80 13.79 15.63
CA VAL A 487 -0.49 15.07 16.26
C VAL A 487 -0.45 16.14 15.16
N PRO A 488 -1.26 17.22 15.25
CA PRO A 488 -1.24 18.28 14.27
C PRO A 488 0.19 18.80 14.09
N PHE A 489 0.60 18.96 12.83
CA PHE A 489 1.92 19.46 12.42
C PHE A 489 3.13 18.56 12.75
N LEU A 490 3.03 17.60 13.69
CA LEU A 490 4.11 16.67 14.05
C LEU A 490 4.00 15.30 13.35
N GLY A 491 2.85 15.00 12.73
CA GLY A 491 2.67 13.82 11.88
C GLY A 491 1.69 12.79 12.45
N SER A 492 1.70 11.60 11.86
CA SER A 492 0.81 10.50 12.22
C SER A 492 1.57 9.18 12.27
N PHE A 493 1.31 8.41 13.30
CA PHE A 493 1.74 7.03 13.47
C PHE A 493 0.49 6.14 13.54
N SER A 494 0.51 5.01 12.85
CA SER A 494 -0.52 3.98 12.98
C SER A 494 0.10 2.60 12.83
N GLU A 495 -0.32 1.70 13.69
CA GLU A 495 0.08 0.31 13.74
C GLU A 495 -1.17 -0.58 13.74
N SER A 496 -1.06 -1.76 13.15
CA SER A 496 -2.10 -2.78 13.28
C SER A 496 -1.51 -4.17 13.24
N ASP A 497 -1.72 -4.90 14.33
CA ASP A 497 -1.33 -6.29 14.49
C ASP A 497 -2.52 -7.20 14.29
N GLN A 498 -2.27 -8.35 13.67
CA GLN A 498 -3.30 -9.32 13.37
C GLN A 498 -2.74 -10.74 13.49
N LEU A 499 -3.54 -11.63 14.07
CA LEU A 499 -3.38 -13.07 13.96
C LEU A 499 -4.61 -13.64 13.25
N THR A 500 -4.37 -14.46 12.22
CA THR A 500 -5.39 -15.26 11.55
C THR A 500 -5.10 -16.74 11.75
N ALA A 501 -6.06 -17.48 12.30
CA ALA A 501 -6.09 -18.93 12.32
C ALA A 501 -6.98 -19.43 11.18
N THR A 502 -6.47 -20.32 10.35
CA THR A 502 -7.22 -20.92 9.23
C THR A 502 -7.31 -22.42 9.43
N ASP A 503 -8.55 -22.93 9.47
CA ASP A 503 -8.86 -24.35 9.43
C ASP A 503 -9.47 -24.69 8.07
N ASP A 504 -8.79 -25.56 7.33
CA ASP A 504 -9.22 -26.01 6.01
C ASP A 504 -9.56 -27.49 6.11
N SER A 505 -10.84 -27.83 5.97
CA SER A 505 -11.36 -29.19 6.06
C SER A 505 -10.68 -30.21 5.11
N SER A 506 -10.02 -29.73 4.05
CA SER A 506 -9.25 -30.57 3.13
C SER A 506 -7.76 -30.70 3.48
N ALA A 507 -7.23 -29.78 4.29
CA ALA A 507 -5.88 -29.84 4.81
C ALA A 507 -5.86 -30.65 6.12
N SER A 508 -4.78 -31.37 6.37
CA SER A 508 -4.64 -32.11 7.64
C SER A 508 -4.27 -31.20 8.81
N ASN A 509 -3.82 -29.97 8.54
CA ASN A 509 -3.23 -29.08 9.53
C ASN A 509 -3.80 -27.67 9.44
N ARG A 510 -3.99 -27.05 10.61
CA ARG A 510 -4.32 -25.63 10.76
C ARG A 510 -3.11 -24.76 10.47
N THR A 511 -3.34 -23.59 9.92
CA THR A 511 -2.29 -22.58 9.68
C THR A 511 -2.57 -21.33 10.48
N TYR A 512 -1.53 -20.75 11.07
CA TYR A 512 -1.61 -19.51 11.83
C TYR A 512 -0.69 -18.50 11.18
N SER A 513 -1.25 -17.39 10.69
CA SER A 513 -0.49 -16.28 10.12
C SER A 513 -0.62 -15.05 11.00
N VAL A 514 0.49 -14.39 11.25
CA VAL A 514 0.55 -13.11 11.94
C VAL A 514 0.92 -12.04 10.91
N SER A 515 0.26 -10.90 10.96
CA SER A 515 0.66 -9.72 10.18
C SER A 515 0.66 -8.47 11.03
N SER A 516 1.75 -7.70 10.96
CA SER A 516 1.88 -6.38 11.57
C SER A 516 2.02 -5.35 10.46
N ASN A 517 1.13 -4.37 10.44
CA ASN A 517 1.12 -3.27 9.47
C ASN A 517 1.60 -2.01 10.16
N VAL A 518 2.67 -1.42 9.64
CA VAL A 518 3.29 -0.24 10.23
C VAL A 518 3.24 0.89 9.22
N ASN A 519 2.74 2.04 9.66
CA ASN A 519 2.69 3.26 8.86
C ASN A 519 2.97 4.48 9.75
N SER A 520 4.07 5.18 9.50
CA SER A 520 4.44 6.40 10.21
C SER A 520 4.93 7.47 9.26
N SER A 521 4.77 8.73 9.65
CA SER A 521 5.47 9.85 9.02
C SER A 521 6.98 9.88 9.34
N SER A 522 7.45 9.08 10.30
CA SER A 522 8.85 9.00 10.75
C SER A 522 9.49 7.67 10.37
N THR A 523 10.68 7.75 9.78
CA THR A 523 11.51 6.58 9.44
C THR A 523 12.01 5.86 10.69
N GLU A 524 12.29 6.60 11.77
CA GLU A 524 12.74 6.03 13.04
C GLU A 524 11.65 5.18 13.70
N ASP A 525 10.41 5.68 13.69
CA ASP A 525 9.27 4.96 14.27
C ASP A 525 9.00 3.66 13.51
N VAL A 526 9.00 3.70 12.17
CA VAL A 526 8.86 2.49 11.36
C VAL A 526 9.99 1.51 11.61
N ASN A 527 11.23 1.98 11.71
CA ASN A 527 12.38 1.11 11.97
C ASN A 527 12.26 0.42 13.34
N LYS A 528 11.89 1.18 14.37
CA LYS A 528 11.66 0.68 15.72
C LYS A 528 10.56 -0.37 15.76
N GLU A 529 9.44 -0.11 15.06
CA GLU A 529 8.31 -1.03 15.07
C GLU A 529 8.56 -2.27 14.23
N LEU A 530 9.24 -2.14 13.08
CA LEU A 530 9.73 -3.31 12.33
C LEU A 530 10.67 -4.17 13.16
N ALA A 531 11.59 -3.55 13.92
CA ALA A 531 12.50 -4.28 14.79
C ALA A 531 11.74 -5.04 15.88
N ARG A 532 10.75 -4.40 16.49
CA ARG A 532 9.87 -5.00 17.50
C ARG A 532 9.03 -6.15 16.94
N SER A 533 8.25 -5.90 15.88
CA SER A 533 7.39 -6.89 15.19
C SER A 533 8.15 -8.15 14.71
N THR A 534 9.45 -8.04 14.44
CA THR A 534 10.30 -9.17 14.00
C THR A 534 11.18 -9.75 15.09
N GLY A 535 11.26 -9.11 16.26
CA GLY A 535 12.14 -9.47 17.36
C GLY A 535 13.63 -9.23 17.09
N VAL A 536 13.99 -8.35 16.14
CA VAL A 536 15.37 -7.93 15.90
C VAL A 536 15.74 -6.70 16.73
N HIS A 537 17.02 -6.37 16.83
CA HIS A 537 17.43 -5.20 17.59
C HIS A 537 17.21 -3.90 16.80
N PHE A 538 16.57 -2.94 17.45
CA PHE A 538 16.53 -1.57 16.95
C PHE A 538 17.93 -0.96 16.98
N ASN A 539 18.40 -0.54 15.80
CA ASN A 539 19.62 0.25 15.67
C ASN A 539 19.19 1.69 15.37
N SER A 540 19.65 2.65 16.18
CA SER A 540 19.30 4.06 15.99
C SER A 540 19.59 4.51 14.56
N VAL A 541 18.60 5.13 13.91
CA VAL A 541 18.76 5.71 12.58
C VAL A 541 19.46 7.07 12.73
N SER A 542 20.32 7.45 11.78
CA SER A 542 20.93 8.79 11.79
C SER A 542 19.86 9.89 11.72
N ASN A 543 20.07 11.01 12.44
CA ASN A 543 19.12 12.14 12.51
C ASN A 543 18.65 12.68 11.14
N GLU A 544 19.47 12.58 10.09
CA GLU A 544 19.12 13.03 8.73
C GLU A 544 18.05 12.15 8.07
N LEU A 545 18.03 10.86 8.39
CA LEU A 545 17.07 9.88 7.84
C LEU A 545 15.81 9.75 8.70
N ALA A 546 15.92 9.97 10.02
CA ALA A 546 14.81 9.86 10.96
C ALA A 546 13.58 10.70 10.57
N ASN A 547 13.81 11.88 9.99
CA ASN A 547 12.76 12.84 9.62
C ASN A 547 12.18 12.66 8.20
N GLN A 548 12.62 11.65 7.44
CA GLN A 548 12.05 11.38 6.12
C GLN A 548 10.69 10.69 6.25
N GLN A 549 9.77 11.04 5.35
CA GLN A 549 8.48 10.34 5.26
C GLN A 549 8.72 8.86 5.01
N SER A 550 8.26 8.03 5.94
CA SER A 550 8.35 6.59 5.79
C SER A 550 7.22 6.06 4.91
N ARG A 551 7.41 4.83 4.44
CA ARG A 551 6.44 4.10 3.63
C ARG A 551 5.72 3.08 4.51
N ARG A 552 4.62 2.54 3.99
CA ARG A 552 3.84 1.52 4.69
C ARG A 552 4.49 0.14 4.52
N TRP A 553 4.83 -0.48 5.65
CA TRP A 553 5.36 -1.83 5.70
C TRP A 553 4.33 -2.81 6.26
N THR A 554 4.44 -4.05 5.81
CA THR A 554 3.73 -5.18 6.40
C THR A 554 4.74 -6.28 6.71
N VAL A 555 4.82 -6.69 7.97
CA VAL A 555 5.57 -7.87 8.40
C VAL A 555 4.58 -9.01 8.47
N THR A 556 4.84 -10.09 7.75
CA THR A 556 4.04 -11.32 7.84
C THR A 556 4.88 -12.42 8.44
N SER A 557 4.36 -13.20 9.37
CA SER A 557 5.00 -14.41 9.88
C SER A 557 3.98 -15.51 10.02
N SER A 558 4.43 -16.76 10.19
CA SER A 558 3.52 -17.88 10.39
C SER A 558 3.98 -18.82 11.50
N PHE A 559 3.01 -19.39 12.20
CA PHE A 559 3.20 -20.50 13.11
C PHE A 559 2.56 -21.74 12.52
N SER A 560 3.32 -22.84 12.53
CA SER A 560 2.77 -24.17 12.28
C SER A 560 1.87 -24.60 13.44
N GLN A 561 0.90 -25.47 13.16
CA GLN A 561 0.09 -26.10 14.19
C GLN A 561 0.94 -26.76 15.29
N ALA A 562 2.06 -27.41 14.95
CA ALA A 562 2.94 -28.03 15.93
C ALA A 562 3.56 -27.01 16.92
N GLN A 563 3.80 -25.77 16.47
CA GLN A 563 4.24 -24.69 17.34
C GLN A 563 3.10 -24.26 18.26
N ILE A 564 1.89 -24.05 17.76
CA ILE A 564 0.74 -23.69 18.60
C ILE A 564 0.38 -24.82 19.58
N GLU A 565 0.47 -26.09 19.19
CA GLU A 565 0.34 -27.24 20.09
C GLU A 565 1.37 -27.21 21.23
N ARG A 566 2.59 -26.79 20.94
CA ARG A 566 3.62 -26.61 21.96
C ARG A 566 3.25 -25.45 22.89
N LEU A 567 2.80 -24.31 22.36
CA LEU A 567 2.31 -23.17 23.15
C LEU A 567 1.20 -23.61 24.12
N VAL A 568 0.14 -24.24 23.59
CA VAL A 568 -0.99 -24.75 24.37
C VAL A 568 -0.52 -25.71 25.46
N ARG A 569 0.43 -26.59 25.15
CA ARG A 569 1.01 -27.54 26.12
C ARG A 569 1.77 -26.82 27.23
N GLU A 570 2.55 -25.79 26.93
CA GLU A 570 3.26 -25.00 27.93
C GLU A 570 2.29 -24.20 28.82
N ILE A 571 1.20 -23.65 28.26
CA ILE A 571 0.13 -22.99 29.02
C ILE A 571 -0.56 -23.95 29.98
N ARG A 572 -0.92 -25.16 29.51
CA ARG A 572 -1.55 -26.21 30.33
C ARG A 572 -0.62 -26.72 31.44
N ARG A 573 0.69 -26.72 31.20
CA ARG A 573 1.71 -27.06 32.21
C ARG A 573 1.92 -25.97 33.26
N GLY A 574 1.41 -24.76 33.03
CA GLY A 574 1.66 -23.60 33.89
C GLY A 574 3.02 -22.94 33.64
N ASN A 575 3.71 -23.29 32.56
CA ASN A 575 4.99 -22.68 32.16
C ASN A 575 4.82 -21.35 31.41
N TRP A 576 3.59 -20.89 31.24
CA TRP A 576 3.26 -19.60 30.65
C TRP A 576 3.56 -18.46 31.62
N ASN A 577 4.65 -17.73 31.35
CA ASN A 577 5.05 -16.59 32.14
C ASN A 577 4.30 -15.31 31.73
N HIS A 578 3.04 -15.21 32.14
CA HIS A 578 2.20 -14.04 31.92
C HIS A 578 2.64 -12.78 32.68
N HIS A 579 3.63 -12.86 33.58
CA HIS A 579 4.03 -11.74 34.45
C HIS A 579 4.59 -10.53 33.69
N SER A 580 5.03 -10.70 32.43
CA SER A 580 5.43 -9.57 31.58
C SER A 580 4.25 -8.71 31.14
N LEU A 581 3.03 -9.26 31.05
CA LEU A 581 1.80 -8.52 30.68
C LEU A 581 0.96 -8.08 31.88
N ILE A 582 1.24 -8.59 33.09
CA ILE A 582 0.46 -8.31 34.31
C ILE A 582 0.47 -6.82 34.69
N TYR A 583 1.43 -6.02 34.22
CA TYR A 583 1.51 -4.63 34.62
C TYR A 583 0.41 -3.73 34.03
N GLU A 584 -0.35 -4.16 33.01
CA GLU A 584 -1.33 -3.26 32.36
C GLU A 584 -2.76 -3.81 32.15
N SER A 585 -3.04 -5.12 32.01
CA SER A 585 -4.41 -5.56 31.67
C SER A 585 -4.95 -6.88 32.26
N GLY A 586 -4.11 -7.87 32.60
CA GLY A 586 -4.57 -9.18 33.11
C GLY A 586 -4.92 -10.21 32.03
N ASP A 587 -5.00 -9.79 30.76
CA ASP A 587 -5.42 -10.60 29.60
C ASP A 587 -4.62 -11.91 29.45
N GLY A 588 -3.31 -11.88 29.76
CA GLY A 588 -2.46 -13.07 29.68
C GLY A 588 -2.85 -14.20 30.66
N ALA A 589 -3.50 -13.87 31.79
CA ALA A 589 -4.01 -14.86 32.73
C ALA A 589 -5.34 -15.43 32.26
N ASP A 590 -6.21 -14.59 31.70
CA ASP A 590 -7.52 -14.97 31.17
C ASP A 590 -7.37 -15.85 29.93
N PHE A 591 -6.51 -15.49 28.99
CA PHE A 591 -6.12 -16.34 27.85
C PHE A 591 -5.63 -17.73 28.31
N ALA A 592 -4.74 -17.76 29.31
CA ALA A 592 -4.24 -19.03 29.84
C ALA A 592 -5.34 -19.85 30.54
N ALA A 593 -6.31 -19.21 31.19
CA ALA A 593 -7.46 -19.88 31.78
C ALA A 593 -8.40 -20.43 30.71
N GLU A 594 -8.67 -19.67 29.64
CA GLU A 594 -9.50 -20.10 28.51
C GLU A 594 -8.90 -21.30 27.77
N VAL A 595 -7.61 -21.25 27.44
CA VAL A 595 -6.91 -22.37 26.79
C VAL A 595 -6.93 -23.64 27.66
N ARG A 596 -6.85 -23.51 28.99
CA ARG A 596 -6.99 -24.65 29.90
C ARG A 596 -8.43 -25.17 29.95
N ALA A 597 -9.40 -24.27 29.99
CA ALA A 597 -10.82 -24.60 30.01
C ALA A 597 -11.32 -25.21 28.70
N ALA A 598 -10.69 -24.86 27.57
CA ALA A 598 -10.98 -25.43 26.26
C ALA A 598 -10.66 -26.92 26.17
N GLY A 599 -9.67 -27.40 26.93
CA GLY A 599 -9.19 -28.77 26.75
C GLY A 599 -8.77 -28.96 25.29
N ASP A 600 -9.13 -30.08 24.67
CA ASP A 600 -8.76 -30.41 23.28
C ASP A 600 -9.71 -29.84 22.21
N ASP A 601 -10.60 -28.91 22.59
CA ASP A 601 -11.44 -28.15 21.67
C ASP A 601 -10.60 -27.07 20.97
N TRP A 602 -10.14 -27.38 19.75
CA TRP A 602 -9.29 -26.50 18.96
C TRP A 602 -9.98 -25.22 18.50
N ASP A 603 -11.29 -25.26 18.21
CA ASP A 603 -12.02 -24.05 17.82
C ASP A 603 -12.08 -23.05 18.98
N ARG A 604 -12.24 -23.56 20.20
CA ARG A 604 -12.17 -22.72 21.41
C ARG A 604 -10.77 -22.22 21.71
N ILE A 605 -9.72 -23.01 21.43
CA ILE A 605 -8.33 -22.54 21.51
C ILE A 605 -8.07 -21.43 20.51
N ASP A 606 -8.51 -21.59 19.26
CA ASP A 606 -8.30 -20.59 18.20
C ASP A 606 -9.02 -19.29 18.53
N ARG A 607 -10.27 -19.34 19.02
CA ARG A 607 -10.99 -18.16 19.52
C ARG A 607 -10.26 -17.45 20.66
N ALA A 608 -9.78 -18.20 21.65
CA ALA A 608 -9.04 -17.64 22.77
C ALA A 608 -7.74 -16.97 22.29
N LEU A 609 -7.05 -17.58 21.32
CA LEU A 609 -5.82 -17.06 20.75
C LEU A 609 -6.04 -15.78 19.94
N THR A 610 -7.09 -15.73 19.11
CA THR A 610 -7.44 -14.53 18.35
C THR A 610 -7.95 -13.41 19.26
N ALA A 611 -8.78 -13.73 20.27
CA ALA A 611 -9.23 -12.74 21.24
C ALA A 611 -8.04 -12.12 21.99
N PHE A 612 -7.11 -12.96 22.47
CA PHE A 612 -5.89 -12.51 23.13
C PHE A 612 -5.06 -11.56 22.26
N VAL A 613 -4.84 -11.86 20.97
CA VAL A 613 -4.11 -10.95 20.06
C VAL A 613 -4.90 -9.69 19.77
N SER A 614 -6.24 -9.75 19.66
CA SER A 614 -7.05 -8.55 19.45
C SER A 614 -7.01 -7.58 20.63
N GLU A 615 -6.81 -8.08 21.84
CA GLU A 615 -6.74 -7.28 23.07
C GLU A 615 -5.33 -6.73 23.33
N THR A 616 -4.30 -7.49 22.96
CA THR A 616 -2.90 -7.21 23.37
C THR A 616 -1.98 -6.79 22.23
N GLY A 617 -2.42 -6.88 20.97
CA GLY A 617 -1.65 -6.53 19.77
C GLY A 617 -0.29 -7.21 19.72
N ASP A 618 0.75 -6.45 19.35
CA ASP A 618 2.14 -6.93 19.31
C ASP A 618 2.62 -7.51 20.66
N SER A 619 2.18 -6.97 21.81
CA SER A 619 2.63 -7.50 23.12
C SER A 619 2.21 -8.96 23.34
N GLY A 620 1.02 -9.34 22.84
CA GLY A 620 0.57 -10.73 22.86
C GLY A 620 1.35 -11.61 21.89
N LEU A 621 1.64 -11.09 20.70
CA LEU A 621 2.44 -11.78 19.69
C LEU A 621 3.88 -12.02 20.19
N ASP A 622 4.48 -11.03 20.84
CA ASP A 622 5.79 -11.15 21.48
C ASP A 622 5.80 -12.20 22.60
N LEU A 623 4.74 -12.29 23.39
CA LEU A 623 4.62 -13.33 24.42
C LEU A 623 4.50 -14.72 23.80
N ILE A 624 3.78 -14.86 22.68
CA ILE A 624 3.69 -16.11 21.90
C ILE A 624 5.08 -16.48 21.36
N ARG A 625 5.77 -15.54 20.69
CA ARG A 625 7.11 -15.74 20.10
C ARG A 625 8.13 -16.16 21.17
N SER A 626 8.18 -15.43 22.28
CA SER A 626 9.13 -15.69 23.39
C SER A 626 8.87 -17.03 24.08
N THR A 627 7.61 -17.41 24.28
CA THR A 627 7.25 -18.72 24.86
C THR A 627 7.66 -19.87 23.96
N LEU A 628 7.52 -19.70 22.64
CA LEU A 628 7.94 -20.71 21.69
C LEU A 628 9.46 -20.82 21.58
N GLY A 629 10.19 -19.73 21.86
CA GLY A 629 11.64 -19.64 21.74
C GLY A 629 12.10 -19.76 20.29
N ILE A 630 11.31 -19.23 19.35
CA ILE A 630 11.54 -19.35 17.91
C ILE A 630 11.62 -17.95 17.33
N SER A 631 12.72 -17.64 16.64
CA SER A 631 12.76 -16.48 15.74
C SER A 631 11.75 -16.74 14.62
N PRO A 632 10.65 -15.98 14.54
CA PRO A 632 9.62 -16.24 13.54
C PRO A 632 10.24 -16.12 12.14
N ARG A 633 9.89 -17.04 11.25
CA ARG A 633 10.11 -16.79 9.82
C ARG A 633 9.17 -15.67 9.43
N TYR A 634 9.75 -14.53 9.10
CA TYR A 634 8.99 -13.37 8.65
C TYR A 634 9.28 -13.08 7.18
N SER A 635 8.32 -12.42 6.54
CA SER A 635 8.37 -11.92 5.18
C SER A 635 7.94 -10.46 5.19
N LEU A 636 8.79 -9.60 4.62
CA LEU A 636 8.59 -8.16 4.59
C LEU A 636 7.97 -7.72 3.27
N THR A 637 6.86 -6.99 3.36
CA THR A 637 6.22 -6.32 2.23
C THR A 637 6.33 -4.82 2.40
N LEU A 638 6.70 -4.12 1.34
CA LEU A 638 6.62 -2.67 1.27
C LEU A 638 5.59 -2.29 0.22
N GLN A 639 4.59 -1.49 0.61
CA GLN A 639 3.47 -1.21 -0.28
C GLN A 639 3.93 -0.54 -1.59
N GLY A 640 3.67 -1.21 -2.71
CA GLY A 640 4.00 -0.70 -4.05
C GLY A 640 5.45 -0.87 -4.49
N ASP A 641 6.33 -1.46 -3.68
CA ASP A 641 7.71 -1.73 -4.09
C ASP A 641 7.84 -3.13 -4.73
N PRO A 642 8.43 -3.25 -5.93
CA PRO A 642 8.52 -4.52 -6.65
C PRO A 642 9.60 -5.48 -6.10
N TYR A 643 10.47 -5.03 -5.19
CA TYR A 643 11.58 -5.80 -4.62
C TYR A 643 11.29 -6.31 -3.21
N MET A 644 10.32 -5.71 -2.52
CA MET A 644 9.84 -6.12 -1.19
C MET A 644 8.39 -6.61 -1.27
N THR A 645 8.22 -7.79 -1.86
CA THR A 645 6.91 -8.39 -2.20
C THR A 645 6.36 -9.33 -1.13
N GLY A 646 7.09 -9.50 -0.02
CA GLY A 646 6.73 -10.37 1.10
C GLY A 646 6.47 -11.83 0.72
N GLU A 647 5.61 -12.48 1.51
CA GLU A 647 5.35 -13.92 1.40
C GLU A 647 4.76 -14.31 0.04
N ALA A 648 3.95 -13.43 -0.54
CA ALA A 648 3.35 -13.65 -1.85
C ALA A 648 4.42 -13.78 -2.95
N GLY A 649 5.42 -12.88 -2.94
CA GLY A 649 6.53 -12.93 -3.87
C GLY A 649 7.39 -14.18 -3.70
N HIS A 650 7.73 -14.52 -2.45
CA HIS A 650 8.49 -15.72 -2.14
C HIS A 650 7.76 -17.01 -2.55
N THR A 651 6.46 -17.10 -2.27
CA THR A 651 5.63 -18.24 -2.69
C THR A 651 5.54 -18.35 -4.21
N ALA A 652 5.38 -17.23 -4.92
CA ALA A 652 5.35 -17.22 -6.39
C ALA A 652 6.68 -17.72 -6.98
N LEU A 653 7.82 -17.30 -6.43
CA LEU A 653 9.13 -17.78 -6.84
C LEU A 653 9.29 -19.29 -6.55
N ALA A 654 8.92 -19.75 -5.35
CA ALA A 654 8.98 -21.16 -4.97
C ALA A 654 8.11 -22.05 -5.88
N GLN A 655 6.96 -21.55 -6.35
CA GLN A 655 6.13 -22.24 -7.34
C GLN A 655 6.83 -22.32 -8.71
N LYS A 656 7.44 -21.22 -9.19
CA LYS A 656 8.23 -21.21 -10.42
C LYS A 656 9.39 -22.21 -10.35
N LEU A 657 10.15 -22.20 -9.25
CA LEU A 657 11.27 -23.12 -9.00
C LEU A 657 10.84 -24.59 -9.07
N ARG A 658 9.73 -24.96 -8.40
CA ARG A 658 9.15 -26.32 -8.50
C ARG A 658 8.70 -26.67 -9.91
N GLY A 659 8.06 -25.73 -10.61
CA GLY A 659 7.64 -25.91 -12.00
C GLY A 659 8.82 -26.14 -12.95
N TRP A 660 9.87 -25.34 -12.85
CA TRP A 660 11.09 -25.51 -13.64
C TRP A 660 11.83 -26.80 -13.30
N THR A 661 11.96 -27.14 -12.02
CA THR A 661 12.55 -28.41 -11.59
C THR A 661 11.83 -29.59 -12.22
N THR A 662 10.49 -29.61 -12.14
CA THR A 662 9.66 -30.66 -12.75
C THR A 662 9.82 -30.73 -14.27
N ARG A 663 9.90 -29.57 -14.95
CA ARG A 663 10.12 -29.54 -16.41
C ARG A 663 11.51 -30.07 -16.78
N LEU A 664 12.55 -29.71 -16.02
CA LEU A 664 13.91 -30.20 -16.24
C LEU A 664 14.05 -31.69 -15.90
N ASP A 665 13.40 -32.17 -14.83
CA ASP A 665 13.34 -33.60 -14.47
C ASP A 665 12.73 -34.43 -15.60
N ASN A 666 11.68 -33.91 -16.24
CA ASN A 666 11.01 -34.54 -17.38
C ASN A 666 11.70 -34.23 -18.73
N GLN A 667 12.83 -33.50 -18.73
CA GLN A 667 13.56 -33.07 -19.92
C GLN A 667 12.72 -32.27 -20.93
N THR A 668 11.67 -31.57 -20.46
CA THR A 668 10.73 -30.82 -21.29
C THR A 668 11.22 -29.39 -21.52
N SER A 669 11.53 -29.05 -22.77
CA SER A 669 12.00 -27.73 -23.22
C SER A 669 13.15 -27.13 -22.38
N PRO A 670 14.29 -27.82 -22.16
CA PRO A 670 15.36 -27.34 -21.26
C PRO A 670 15.90 -25.94 -21.65
N ARG A 671 15.95 -25.62 -22.95
CA ARG A 671 16.37 -24.30 -23.46
C ARG A 671 15.41 -23.18 -23.04
N GLU A 672 14.10 -23.39 -23.17
CA GLU A 672 13.08 -22.40 -22.78
C GLU A 672 13.08 -22.17 -21.27
N VAL A 673 13.16 -23.27 -20.49
CA VAL A 673 13.27 -23.20 -19.02
C VAL A 673 14.54 -22.44 -18.60
N GLY A 674 15.67 -22.71 -19.24
CA GLY A 674 16.92 -21.98 -19.00
C GLY A 674 16.81 -20.46 -19.23
N ALA A 675 16.08 -20.04 -20.28
CA ALA A 675 15.84 -18.62 -20.57
C ALA A 675 14.92 -17.94 -19.54
N GLN A 676 13.90 -18.66 -19.05
CA GLN A 676 13.01 -18.19 -17.99
C GLN A 676 13.78 -18.02 -16.66
N ILE A 677 14.58 -19.02 -16.28
CA ILE A 677 15.45 -18.97 -15.09
C ILE A 677 16.43 -17.78 -15.19
N ALA A 678 17.05 -17.56 -16.36
CA ALA A 678 17.97 -16.44 -16.56
C ALA A 678 17.31 -15.07 -16.33
N THR A 679 16.03 -14.93 -16.72
CA THR A 679 15.27 -13.69 -16.50
C THR A 679 14.98 -13.46 -15.02
N GLU A 680 14.53 -14.50 -14.32
CA GLU A 680 14.28 -14.43 -12.87
C GLU A 680 15.56 -14.14 -12.08
N LEU A 681 16.68 -14.75 -12.48
CA LEU A 681 17.99 -14.54 -11.87
C LEU A 681 18.46 -13.08 -12.02
N ARG A 682 18.17 -12.40 -13.14
CA ARG A 682 18.39 -10.95 -13.29
C ARG A 682 17.50 -10.12 -12.36
N GLN A 683 16.24 -10.54 -12.16
CA GLN A 683 15.31 -9.87 -11.24
C GLN A 683 15.81 -10.00 -9.79
N GLN A 684 16.23 -11.19 -9.36
CA GLN A 684 16.76 -11.40 -8.00
C GLN A 684 18.09 -10.67 -7.74
N ARG A 685 18.98 -10.58 -8.74
CA ARG A 685 20.21 -9.76 -8.61
C ARG A 685 19.91 -8.26 -8.50
N THR A 686 18.93 -7.77 -9.26
CA THR A 686 18.45 -6.39 -9.14
C THR A 686 17.83 -6.14 -7.76
N ARG A 687 17.01 -7.09 -7.27
CA ARG A 687 16.45 -7.08 -5.92
C ARG A 687 17.56 -7.00 -4.86
N LEU A 688 18.56 -7.87 -4.92
CA LEU A 688 19.68 -7.87 -3.98
C LEU A 688 20.40 -6.52 -3.94
N THR A 689 20.63 -5.91 -5.12
CA THR A 689 21.27 -4.59 -5.23
C THR A 689 20.39 -3.51 -4.60
N ALA A 690 19.08 -3.53 -4.87
CA ALA A 690 18.12 -2.60 -4.28
C ALA A 690 18.08 -2.74 -2.75
N ILE A 691 17.99 -3.95 -2.21
CA ILE A 691 17.92 -4.21 -0.75
C ILE A 691 19.20 -3.77 -0.06
N SER A 692 20.36 -3.95 -0.70
CA SER A 692 21.66 -3.58 -0.14
C SER A 692 21.85 -2.07 0.02
N ASP A 693 21.06 -1.25 -0.66
CA ASP A 693 21.13 0.21 -0.64
C ASP A 693 20.37 0.80 0.56
N PRO A 694 21.08 1.35 1.57
CA PRO A 694 20.45 1.94 2.75
C PRO A 694 19.67 3.21 2.46
N GLU A 695 20.02 3.95 1.39
CA GLU A 695 19.31 5.18 1.01
C GLU A 695 17.95 4.86 0.38
N ARG A 696 17.84 3.70 -0.28
CA ARG A 696 16.58 3.23 -0.86
C ARG A 696 15.60 2.72 0.19
N TYR A 697 16.10 2.08 1.25
CA TYR A 697 15.31 1.57 2.38
C TYR A 697 15.86 2.10 3.71
N PRO A 698 15.71 3.41 3.98
CA PRO A 698 16.23 4.03 5.19
C PRO A 698 15.46 3.60 6.45
N ASP A 699 14.23 3.14 6.26
CA ASP A 699 13.29 2.63 7.26
C ASP A 699 13.52 1.17 7.63
N LEU A 700 14.31 0.42 6.83
CA LEU A 700 14.59 -1.00 7.08
C LEU A 700 15.77 -1.18 8.06
N PRO A 701 15.59 -1.82 9.22
CA PRO A 701 16.67 -2.16 10.14
C PRO A 701 17.81 -2.94 9.46
N ASN A 702 19.06 -2.64 9.83
CA ASN A 702 20.24 -3.27 9.22
C ASN A 702 20.24 -4.81 9.37
N GLU A 703 19.76 -5.33 10.50
CA GLU A 703 19.65 -6.77 10.74
C GLU A 703 18.62 -7.41 9.80
N LEU A 704 17.45 -6.78 9.60
CA LEU A 704 16.44 -7.23 8.64
C LEU A 704 16.94 -7.12 7.20
N ARG A 705 17.64 -6.04 6.86
CA ARG A 705 18.29 -5.88 5.56
C ARG A 705 19.25 -7.03 5.28
N GLY A 706 20.14 -7.36 6.21
CA GLY A 706 21.07 -8.48 6.08
C GLY A 706 20.37 -9.83 5.91
N GLN A 707 19.26 -10.05 6.61
CA GLN A 707 18.47 -11.27 6.50
C GLN A 707 17.74 -11.39 5.15
N GLU A 708 17.14 -10.31 4.63
CA GLU A 708 16.53 -10.27 3.29
C GLU A 708 17.58 -10.45 2.18
N MET A 709 18.76 -9.85 2.34
CA MET A 709 19.90 -10.08 1.43
C MET A 709 20.31 -11.55 1.42
N THR A 710 20.53 -12.15 2.60
CA THR A 710 20.90 -13.57 2.73
C THR A 710 19.85 -14.49 2.10
N ARG A 711 18.55 -14.18 2.28
CA ARG A 711 17.45 -14.93 1.66
C ARG A 711 17.51 -14.83 0.13
N THR A 712 17.65 -13.61 -0.40
CA THR A 712 17.73 -13.35 -1.85
C THR A 712 18.97 -14.03 -2.46
N GLU A 713 20.10 -14.07 -1.76
CA GLU A 713 21.31 -14.80 -2.19
C GLU A 713 21.06 -16.32 -2.26
N GLY A 714 20.34 -16.89 -1.29
CA GLY A 714 19.92 -18.29 -1.33
C GLY A 714 19.04 -18.61 -2.54
N GLU A 715 18.07 -17.74 -2.85
CA GLU A 715 17.22 -17.85 -4.04
C GLU A 715 18.03 -17.77 -5.35
N ILE A 716 19.02 -16.87 -5.41
CA ILE A 716 19.95 -16.77 -6.56
C ILE A 716 20.73 -18.07 -6.74
N ALA A 717 21.26 -18.66 -5.67
CA ALA A 717 22.04 -19.89 -5.74
C ALA A 717 21.20 -21.09 -6.23
N GLU A 718 19.93 -21.17 -5.83
CA GLU A 718 18.98 -22.19 -6.32
C GLU A 718 18.71 -22.01 -7.82
N LEU A 719 18.47 -20.76 -8.26
CA LEU A 719 18.29 -20.43 -9.69
C LEU A 719 19.54 -20.77 -10.52
N GLU A 720 20.74 -20.47 -10.03
CA GLU A 720 22.02 -20.80 -10.70
C GLU A 720 22.22 -22.32 -10.86
N THR A 721 21.80 -23.09 -9.84
CA THR A 721 21.82 -24.55 -9.87
C THR A 721 20.88 -25.09 -10.97
N LEU A 722 19.64 -24.58 -11.02
CA LEU A 722 18.68 -24.97 -12.06
C LEU A 722 19.11 -24.52 -13.45
N GLN A 723 19.74 -23.35 -13.59
CA GLN A 723 20.25 -22.84 -14.85
C GLN A 723 21.38 -23.73 -15.40
N THR A 724 22.29 -24.15 -14.54
CA THR A 724 23.39 -25.06 -14.91
C THR A 724 22.82 -26.40 -15.36
N ARG A 725 21.87 -26.96 -14.61
CA ARG A 725 21.16 -28.19 -15.00
C ARG A 725 20.45 -28.07 -16.34
N ALA A 726 19.78 -26.94 -16.61
CA ALA A 726 19.14 -26.70 -17.89
C ALA A 726 20.13 -26.70 -19.06
N ARG A 727 21.31 -26.07 -18.88
CA ARG A 727 22.39 -26.07 -19.88
C ARG A 727 22.93 -27.48 -20.14
N ASP A 728 23.17 -28.25 -19.10
CA ASP A 728 23.67 -29.63 -19.21
C ASP A 728 22.70 -30.51 -20.02
N LEU A 729 21.39 -30.39 -19.76
CA LEU A 729 20.35 -31.10 -20.51
C LEU A 729 20.28 -30.66 -21.98
N VAL A 730 20.46 -29.37 -22.28
CA VAL A 730 20.55 -28.90 -23.69
C VAL A 730 21.76 -29.53 -24.40
N GLN A 731 22.92 -29.60 -23.73
CA GLN A 731 24.11 -30.22 -24.31
C GLN A 731 23.91 -31.73 -24.54
N GLN A 732 23.31 -32.45 -23.58
CA GLN A 732 22.99 -33.88 -23.72
C GLN A 732 22.03 -34.16 -24.87
N ASN A 733 20.99 -33.33 -25.04
CA ASN A 733 20.04 -33.47 -26.15
C ASN A 733 20.72 -33.22 -27.49
N ASN A 734 21.55 -32.18 -27.60
CA ASN A 734 22.31 -31.89 -28.82
C ASN A 734 23.29 -33.03 -29.18
N GLN A 735 23.94 -33.65 -28.18
CA GLN A 735 24.81 -34.80 -28.41
C GLN A 735 24.03 -36.03 -28.89
N SER A 736 22.86 -36.28 -28.32
CA SER A 736 21.99 -37.40 -28.71
C SER A 736 21.51 -37.25 -30.16
N ASP A 737 21.14 -36.04 -30.56
CA ASP A 737 20.74 -35.73 -31.95
C ASP A 737 21.91 -35.89 -32.94
N GLN A 738 23.13 -35.53 -32.54
CA GLN A 738 24.34 -35.75 -33.35
C GLN A 738 24.72 -37.22 -33.51
N MET A 739 24.50 -38.05 -32.48
CA MET A 739 24.78 -39.49 -32.57
C MET A 739 23.74 -40.26 -33.38
N MET A 740 22.50 -39.76 -33.52
CA MET A 740 21.47 -40.38 -34.36
C MET A 740 21.50 -39.95 -35.84
N SER A 741 22.29 -38.92 -36.21
CA SER A 741 22.34 -38.41 -37.59
C SER A 741 23.53 -38.89 -38.43
N VAL A 742 24.40 -39.75 -37.88
CA VAL A 742 25.50 -40.35 -38.64
C VAL A 742 24.98 -41.54 -39.44
N ASP A 743 24.48 -41.28 -40.65
CA ASP A 743 24.35 -42.30 -41.69
C ASP A 743 25.76 -42.69 -42.17
N PRO A 744 26.24 -43.92 -41.93
CA PRO A 744 27.58 -44.34 -42.32
C PRO A 744 27.78 -44.50 -43.83
N SER A 745 26.79 -44.17 -44.67
CA SER A 745 26.88 -44.26 -46.13
C SER A 745 27.33 -42.98 -46.85
N LEU A 746 27.56 -41.87 -46.14
CA LEU A 746 28.00 -40.61 -46.74
C LEU A 746 29.51 -40.37 -46.55
N ASP A 747 30.19 -40.20 -47.69
CA ASP A 747 31.63 -40.01 -47.88
C ASP A 747 32.23 -38.92 -46.94
N PRO A 748 33.21 -39.25 -46.09
CA PRO A 748 33.77 -38.32 -45.10
C PRO A 748 34.66 -37.21 -45.70
N THR A 749 34.73 -37.08 -47.03
CA THR A 749 35.57 -36.07 -47.68
C THR A 749 34.86 -34.78 -48.09
N ALA A 750 33.54 -34.65 -47.86
CA ALA A 750 32.76 -33.45 -48.24
C ALA A 750 32.34 -32.52 -47.08
N ASN A 751 32.50 -32.91 -45.80
CA ASN A 751 32.07 -32.11 -44.64
C ASN A 751 33.21 -31.30 -44.00
N SER A 752 34.06 -30.67 -44.82
CA SER A 752 34.98 -29.64 -44.34
C SER A 752 34.34 -28.26 -44.40
N CYS A 753 34.24 -27.61 -43.25
CA CYS A 753 34.14 -26.14 -43.07
C CYS A 753 32.76 -25.46 -43.09
N GLU A 754 31.68 -26.09 -42.62
CA GLU A 754 30.49 -25.32 -42.19
C GLU A 754 30.29 -25.47 -40.68
N MET A 755 31.08 -24.71 -39.92
CA MET A 755 30.73 -24.42 -38.53
C MET A 755 29.45 -23.58 -38.59
N THR A 756 28.34 -24.11 -38.07
CA THR A 756 27.07 -23.37 -38.10
C THR A 756 27.22 -22.05 -37.34
N ASP A 757 26.57 -20.98 -37.80
CA ASP A 757 26.64 -19.66 -37.13
C ASP A 757 26.32 -19.75 -35.63
N ALA A 758 25.47 -20.71 -35.22
CA ALA A 758 25.17 -20.99 -33.82
C ALA A 758 26.34 -21.59 -33.03
N GLN A 759 27.16 -22.46 -33.64
CA GLN A 759 28.37 -23.01 -33.01
C GLN A 759 29.49 -21.97 -32.94
N ALA A 760 29.61 -21.09 -33.94
CA ALA A 760 30.53 -19.95 -33.91
C ALA A 760 30.19 -18.97 -32.79
N VAL A 761 28.92 -18.59 -32.68
CA VAL A 761 28.42 -17.74 -31.61
C VAL A 761 28.63 -18.38 -30.23
N SER A 762 28.43 -19.70 -30.08
CA SER A 762 28.67 -20.40 -28.81
C SER A 762 30.15 -20.37 -28.39
N LEU A 763 31.07 -20.64 -29.32
CA LEU A 763 32.52 -20.61 -29.05
C LEU A 763 33.01 -19.20 -28.71
N GLU A 764 32.48 -18.18 -29.39
CA GLU A 764 32.79 -16.78 -29.08
C GLU A 764 32.24 -16.35 -27.71
N TRP A 765 31.03 -16.77 -27.35
CA TRP A 765 30.47 -16.51 -26.02
C TRP A 765 31.28 -17.18 -24.91
N ASP A 766 31.74 -18.42 -25.11
CA ASP A 766 32.60 -19.10 -24.14
C ASP A 766 33.95 -18.38 -23.98
N ALA A 767 34.53 -17.88 -25.07
CA ALA A 767 35.74 -17.06 -25.02
C ALA A 767 35.53 -15.72 -24.29
N ILE A 768 34.38 -15.07 -24.49
CA ILE A 768 33.98 -13.85 -23.80
C ILE A 768 33.77 -14.11 -22.31
N ASN A 769 33.05 -15.16 -21.93
CA ASN A 769 32.81 -15.53 -20.53
C ASN A 769 34.13 -15.87 -19.81
N ALA A 770 35.06 -16.58 -20.47
CA ALA A 770 36.39 -16.83 -19.95
C ALA A 770 37.20 -15.53 -19.77
N PHE A 771 37.03 -14.55 -20.67
CA PHE A 771 37.65 -13.24 -20.54
C PHE A 771 37.03 -12.39 -19.43
N GLU A 772 35.70 -12.37 -19.29
CA GLU A 772 34.98 -11.71 -18.19
C GLU A 772 35.43 -12.22 -16.82
N THR A 773 35.63 -13.54 -16.70
CA THR A 773 36.16 -14.16 -15.48
C THR A 773 37.53 -13.60 -15.14
N ARG A 774 38.43 -13.46 -16.14
CA ARG A 774 39.76 -12.84 -15.94
C ARG A 774 39.68 -11.37 -15.56
N VAL A 775 38.75 -10.61 -16.14
CA VAL A 775 38.51 -9.20 -15.79
C VAL A 775 37.99 -9.07 -14.36
N THR A 776 37.05 -9.93 -13.96
CA THR A 776 36.45 -9.95 -12.61
C THR A 776 37.48 -10.30 -11.54
N ASN A 777 38.35 -11.29 -11.81
CA ASN A 777 39.44 -11.62 -10.90
C ASN A 777 40.41 -10.43 -10.74
N LYS A 778 40.77 -9.76 -11.85
CA LYS A 778 41.60 -8.54 -11.79
C LYS A 778 40.92 -7.38 -11.08
N ARG A 779 39.61 -7.24 -11.21
CA ARG A 779 38.81 -6.25 -10.50
C ARG A 779 38.91 -6.48 -9.00
N THR A 780 38.70 -7.71 -8.55
CA THR A 780 38.84 -8.11 -7.14
C THR A 780 40.25 -7.83 -6.62
N ASP A 781 41.29 -8.28 -7.33
CA ASP A 781 42.69 -8.00 -6.99
C ASP A 781 42.95 -6.48 -6.80
N CYS A 782 42.47 -5.65 -7.72
CA CYS A 782 42.65 -4.20 -7.65
C CYS A 782 41.90 -3.54 -6.48
N ALA A 783 40.71 -4.04 -6.14
CA ALA A 783 39.96 -3.54 -4.98
C ALA A 783 40.71 -3.85 -3.68
N ASP A 784 41.21 -5.07 -3.54
CA ASP A 784 42.00 -5.50 -2.38
C ASP A 784 43.31 -4.69 -2.28
N MET A 785 44.06 -4.56 -3.38
CA MET A 785 45.28 -3.76 -3.39
C MET A 785 45.03 -2.26 -3.12
N GLY A 786 43.91 -1.72 -3.58
CA GLY A 786 43.50 -0.35 -3.28
C GLY A 786 43.17 -0.15 -1.80
N ASN A 787 42.50 -1.14 -1.18
CA ASN A 787 42.23 -1.15 0.26
C ASN A 787 43.54 -1.23 1.07
N ASP A 788 44.47 -2.10 0.68
CA ASP A 788 45.78 -2.21 1.32
C ASP A 788 46.59 -0.91 1.19
N ALA A 789 46.60 -0.29 0.01
CA ALA A 789 47.31 0.96 -0.22
C ALA A 789 46.70 2.13 0.58
N ARG A 790 45.36 2.19 0.69
CA ARG A 790 44.66 3.17 1.55
C ARG A 790 44.96 2.93 3.03
N ARG A 791 45.02 1.67 3.47
CA ARG A 791 45.38 1.31 4.84
C ARG A 791 46.81 1.73 5.16
N ALA A 792 47.76 1.46 4.27
CA ALA A 792 49.15 1.90 4.40
C ALA A 792 49.26 3.44 4.44
N HIS A 793 48.51 4.15 3.58
CA HIS A 793 48.41 5.60 3.61
C HIS A 793 47.86 6.14 4.94
N TRP A 794 46.80 5.53 5.47
CA TRP A 794 46.20 5.92 6.75
C TRP A 794 47.16 5.70 7.93
N ILE A 795 47.89 4.58 7.95
CA ILE A 795 48.91 4.31 8.97
C ILE A 795 49.99 5.41 8.93
N HIS A 796 50.47 5.77 7.74
CA HIS A 796 51.48 6.83 7.58
C HIS A 796 50.95 8.24 7.90
N ARG A 797 49.70 8.56 7.54
CA ARG A 797 49.09 9.87 7.85
C ARG A 797 48.77 10.02 9.34
N GLY A 798 48.31 8.95 9.98
CA GLY A 798 48.11 8.90 11.43
C GLY A 798 49.42 9.10 12.18
N ALA A 799 50.52 8.57 11.64
CA ALA A 799 51.85 8.80 12.18
C ALA A 799 52.27 10.28 12.17
N TYR A 800 51.92 10.99 11.10
CA TYR A 800 52.24 12.41 10.90
C TYR A 800 51.39 13.38 11.75
N THR A 801 50.17 12.99 12.14
CA THR A 801 49.18 13.95 12.68
C THR A 801 48.95 13.85 14.19
N GLN A 802 49.37 12.77 14.85
CA GLN A 802 49.13 12.56 16.28
C GLN A 802 50.38 12.62 17.19
N GLY A 803 51.52 13.06 16.67
CA GLY A 803 52.65 13.42 17.54
C GLY A 803 52.29 14.63 18.43
N PRO A 804 52.58 14.61 19.75
CA PRO A 804 52.39 15.79 20.58
C PRO A 804 53.18 16.95 20.00
N ARG A 805 52.49 18.07 19.75
CA ARG A 805 53.04 19.30 19.15
C ARG A 805 54.34 19.77 19.85
N SER A 806 54.56 19.39 21.11
CA SER A 806 55.75 19.69 21.91
C SER A 806 56.98 18.84 21.59
N ALA A 807 56.85 17.65 21.00
CA ALA A 807 58.01 16.85 20.57
C ALA A 807 58.59 17.36 19.24
N TYR A 808 57.73 17.88 18.35
CA TYR A 808 58.10 18.49 17.07
C TYR A 808 58.95 19.77 17.23
N GLU A 809 58.79 20.51 18.33
CA GLU A 809 59.58 21.71 18.61
C GLU A 809 60.92 21.40 19.32
N THR A 810 61.07 20.21 19.93
CA THR A 810 62.26 19.88 20.75
C THR A 810 63.25 18.99 20.01
N TRP A 811 62.78 18.15 19.07
CA TRP A 811 63.63 17.39 18.15
C TRP A 811 63.58 18.07 16.79
N GLY A 812 64.59 18.91 16.52
CA GLY A 812 64.56 19.90 15.46
C GLY A 812 64.06 19.41 14.10
N GLU A 813 63.30 20.28 13.45
CA GLU A 813 62.77 20.22 12.07
C GLU A 813 63.81 19.86 10.96
N ARG A 814 65.09 19.63 11.30
CA ARG A 814 66.17 19.37 10.35
C ARG A 814 66.49 17.91 10.05
N HIS A 815 65.91 16.92 10.72
CA HIS A 815 66.23 15.50 10.42
C HIS A 815 65.14 14.72 9.69
N TRP A 816 63.89 15.20 9.67
CA TRP A 816 62.84 14.57 8.85
C TRP A 816 62.59 15.31 7.52
N TYR A 817 62.89 16.61 7.46
CA TYR A 817 62.86 17.40 6.21
C TYR A 817 64.23 17.53 5.53
N GLY A 818 65.27 16.86 6.05
CA GLY A 818 66.62 16.91 5.49
C GLY A 818 66.87 15.94 4.32
N ASP A 819 65.99 14.95 4.15
CA ASP A 819 65.99 14.06 2.98
C ASP A 819 64.83 14.46 2.07
N ASP A 820 65.10 15.41 1.16
CA ASP A 820 64.17 15.80 0.08
C ASP A 820 63.63 14.57 -0.67
N ASP A 821 64.40 13.48 -0.68
CA ASP A 821 64.02 12.19 -1.26
C ASP A 821 62.84 11.51 -0.57
N HIS A 822 62.67 11.65 0.76
CA HIS A 822 61.56 11.00 1.49
C HIS A 822 60.21 11.69 1.23
N ALA A 823 60.18 13.02 1.30
CA ALA A 823 59.00 13.81 0.96
C ALA A 823 58.60 13.59 -0.51
N ALA A 824 59.58 13.53 -1.42
CA ALA A 824 59.36 13.21 -2.82
C ALA A 824 58.83 11.77 -3.02
N GLN A 825 59.31 10.79 -2.27
CA GLN A 825 58.82 9.41 -2.34
C GLN A 825 57.38 9.29 -1.83
N TYR A 826 57.03 9.96 -0.74
CA TYR A 826 55.66 9.97 -0.20
C TYR A 826 54.67 10.66 -1.13
N GLU A 827 54.99 11.87 -1.62
CA GLU A 827 54.11 12.57 -2.59
C GLU A 827 53.98 11.77 -3.89
N SER A 828 55.02 11.06 -4.32
CA SER A 828 54.93 10.15 -5.45
C SER A 828 54.09 8.90 -5.16
N ALA A 829 54.11 8.35 -3.94
CA ALA A 829 53.25 7.25 -3.52
C ALA A 829 51.77 7.67 -3.47
N LYS A 830 51.49 8.86 -2.96
CA LYS A 830 50.16 9.47 -2.96
C LYS A 830 49.65 9.75 -4.37
N SER A 831 50.49 10.34 -5.22
CA SER A 831 50.17 10.57 -6.63
C SER A 831 49.88 9.26 -7.38
N ALA A 832 50.61 8.19 -7.09
CA ALA A 832 50.33 6.85 -7.63
C ALA A 832 49.02 6.27 -7.11
N LEU A 833 48.70 6.44 -5.82
CA LEU A 833 47.42 6.04 -5.23
C LEU A 833 46.23 6.76 -5.88
N ASP A 834 46.32 8.08 -6.04
CA ASP A 834 45.29 8.91 -6.67
C ASP A 834 45.09 8.54 -8.15
N SER A 835 46.21 8.33 -8.86
CA SER A 835 46.18 7.84 -10.24
C SER A 835 45.56 6.44 -10.35
N GLY A 836 45.82 5.56 -9.37
CA GLY A 836 45.22 4.23 -9.25
C GLY A 836 43.71 4.29 -9.05
N ASN A 837 43.23 5.16 -8.15
CA ASN A 837 41.80 5.40 -7.93
C ASN A 837 41.10 5.93 -9.19
N SER A 838 41.72 6.88 -9.90
CA SER A 838 41.17 7.41 -11.15
C SER A 838 41.14 6.36 -12.27
N ALA A 839 42.18 5.53 -12.40
CA ALA A 839 42.22 4.43 -13.36
C ALA A 839 41.16 3.35 -13.05
N TRP A 840 40.91 3.09 -11.76
CA TRP A 840 39.86 2.20 -11.29
C TRP A 840 38.46 2.70 -11.65
N GLN A 841 38.15 3.97 -11.38
CA GLN A 841 36.86 4.57 -11.73
C GLN A 841 36.57 4.46 -13.24
N LYS A 842 37.56 4.79 -14.08
CA LYS A 842 37.44 4.63 -15.54
C LYS A 842 37.26 3.17 -15.98
N ALA A 843 37.81 2.22 -15.24
CA ALA A 843 37.61 0.80 -15.51
C ALA A 843 36.18 0.35 -15.17
N GLU A 844 35.60 0.86 -14.08
CA GLU A 844 34.20 0.60 -13.69
C GLU A 844 33.21 1.19 -14.70
N GLU A 845 33.47 2.40 -15.21
CA GLU A 845 32.67 3.03 -16.27
C GLU A 845 32.65 2.15 -17.53
N LEU A 846 33.83 1.76 -18.04
CA LEU A 846 33.96 0.89 -19.21
C LEU A 846 33.31 -0.49 -18.99
N TRP A 847 33.34 -1.00 -17.76
CA TRP A 847 32.65 -2.24 -17.39
C TRP A 847 31.12 -2.08 -17.38
N GLY A 848 30.62 -0.89 -17.02
CA GLY A 848 29.21 -0.51 -17.18
C GLY A 848 28.79 -0.49 -18.65
N ASP A 849 29.57 0.18 -19.50
CA ASP A 849 29.33 0.27 -20.95
C ASP A 849 29.36 -1.11 -21.61
N TYR A 850 30.31 -1.96 -21.21
CA TYR A 850 30.40 -3.35 -21.63
C TYR A 850 29.12 -4.14 -21.29
N ARG A 851 28.63 -4.06 -20.04
CA ARG A 851 27.40 -4.75 -19.62
C ARG A 851 26.18 -4.26 -20.39
N ALA A 852 26.11 -2.95 -20.64
CA ALA A 852 25.05 -2.37 -21.45
C ALA A 852 25.11 -2.89 -22.90
N ALA A 853 26.30 -2.94 -23.51
CA ALA A 853 26.48 -3.48 -24.86
C ALA A 853 26.15 -4.98 -24.95
N LYS A 854 26.61 -5.79 -23.98
CA LYS A 854 26.31 -7.24 -23.88
C LYS A 854 24.80 -7.48 -23.81
N SER A 855 24.09 -6.73 -22.96
CA SER A 855 22.63 -6.86 -22.81
C SER A 855 21.85 -6.56 -24.08
N ARG A 856 22.34 -5.66 -24.94
CA ARG A 856 21.70 -5.34 -26.22
C ARG A 856 21.87 -6.47 -27.23
N LEU A 857 22.98 -7.20 -27.18
CA LEU A 857 23.30 -8.30 -28.09
C LEU A 857 22.57 -9.60 -27.75
N GLU A 858 22.09 -9.76 -26.52
CA GLU A 858 21.24 -10.89 -26.10
C GLU A 858 19.88 -10.94 -26.84
N PHE A 859 19.51 -9.89 -27.59
CA PHE A 859 18.25 -9.77 -28.34
C PHE A 859 18.42 -9.64 -29.86
N THR A 860 19.64 -9.77 -30.39
CA THR A 860 19.95 -9.57 -31.81
C THR A 860 20.07 -10.91 -32.55
N GLU A 861 19.83 -10.94 -33.87
CA GLU A 861 20.00 -12.17 -34.66
C GLU A 861 21.47 -12.65 -34.69
N PRO A 862 21.72 -13.99 -34.65
CA PRO A 862 23.07 -14.57 -34.56
C PRO A 862 24.10 -14.05 -35.58
N ALA A 863 23.69 -13.78 -36.82
CA ALA A 863 24.58 -13.27 -37.87
C ALA A 863 25.08 -11.84 -37.61
N GLN A 864 24.29 -11.01 -36.91
CA GLN A 864 24.67 -9.64 -36.53
C GLN A 864 25.51 -9.62 -35.24
N ILE A 865 25.39 -10.67 -34.42
CA ILE A 865 26.14 -10.83 -33.17
C ILE A 865 27.63 -10.98 -33.47
N VAL A 866 28.03 -11.85 -34.39
CA VAL A 866 29.46 -12.13 -34.71
C VAL A 866 30.23 -10.86 -35.10
N GLY A 867 29.67 -10.03 -35.99
CA GLY A 867 30.32 -8.77 -36.40
C GLY A 867 30.41 -7.70 -35.29
N THR A 868 29.52 -7.75 -34.30
CA THR A 868 29.48 -6.79 -33.19
C THR A 868 30.32 -7.26 -32.00
N LEU A 869 30.42 -8.58 -31.79
CA LEU A 869 31.30 -9.22 -30.80
C LEU A 869 32.76 -8.86 -31.07
N ASP A 870 33.20 -8.98 -32.33
CA ASP A 870 34.60 -8.80 -32.73
C ASP A 870 35.06 -7.33 -32.72
N SER A 871 34.16 -6.38 -33.04
CA SER A 871 34.53 -4.96 -33.22
C SER A 871 34.28 -4.06 -32.00
N THR A 872 33.26 -4.34 -31.18
CA THR A 872 32.84 -3.42 -30.10
C THR A 872 33.04 -4.03 -28.71
N LEU A 873 32.58 -5.26 -28.48
CA LEU A 873 32.71 -5.92 -27.17
C LEU A 873 34.16 -6.34 -26.88
N GLY A 874 34.85 -6.94 -27.86
CA GLY A 874 36.27 -7.28 -27.72
C GLY A 874 37.13 -6.06 -27.38
N ASP A 875 36.86 -4.95 -28.06
CA ASP A 875 37.55 -3.67 -27.88
C ASP A 875 37.34 -3.07 -26.48
N GLN A 876 36.10 -3.11 -25.97
CA GLN A 876 35.76 -2.64 -24.63
C GLN A 876 36.34 -3.54 -23.53
N LEU A 877 36.35 -4.86 -23.74
CA LEU A 877 36.96 -5.81 -22.83
C LEU A 877 38.48 -5.60 -22.69
N VAL A 878 39.16 -5.40 -23.81
CA VAL A 878 40.60 -5.11 -23.81
C VAL A 878 40.89 -3.76 -23.14
N LYS A 879 40.11 -2.71 -23.42
CA LYS A 879 40.24 -1.41 -22.76
C LYS A 879 40.04 -1.52 -21.25
N THR A 880 39.00 -2.21 -20.82
CA THR A 880 38.68 -2.44 -19.39
C THR A 880 39.81 -3.21 -18.70
N PHE A 881 40.27 -4.31 -19.30
CA PHE A 881 41.38 -5.11 -18.78
C PHE A 881 42.68 -4.30 -18.64
N ASN A 882 43.00 -3.47 -19.63
CA ASN A 882 44.19 -2.61 -19.59
C ASN A 882 44.09 -1.56 -18.49
N LYS A 883 42.89 -1.00 -18.24
CA LYS A 883 42.67 -0.03 -17.15
C LYS A 883 42.76 -0.66 -15.76
N PHE A 884 42.17 -1.83 -15.54
CA PHE A 884 42.38 -2.57 -14.28
C PHE A 884 43.86 -2.97 -14.10
N SER A 885 44.54 -3.39 -15.17
CA SER A 885 45.98 -3.71 -15.09
C SER A 885 46.84 -2.49 -14.75
N LEU A 886 46.50 -1.31 -15.28
CA LEU A 886 47.15 -0.05 -14.93
C LEU A 886 46.88 0.35 -13.48
N ALA A 887 45.62 0.30 -13.03
CA ALA A 887 45.24 0.60 -11.65
C ALA A 887 46.00 -0.29 -10.67
N ARG A 888 46.07 -1.59 -10.94
CA ARG A 888 46.88 -2.54 -10.18
C ARG A 888 48.32 -2.07 -10.08
N GLY A 889 49.00 -1.83 -11.21
CA GLY A 889 50.41 -1.42 -11.24
C GLY A 889 50.69 -0.14 -10.44
N LEU A 890 49.74 0.80 -10.46
CA LEU A 890 49.81 2.04 -9.68
C LEU A 890 49.66 1.78 -8.17
N TYR A 891 48.72 0.93 -7.75
CA TYR A 891 48.63 0.50 -6.34
C TYR A 891 49.87 -0.27 -5.88
N GLN A 892 50.45 -1.15 -6.71
CA GLN A 892 51.71 -1.83 -6.38
C GLN A 892 52.88 -0.85 -6.22
N THR A 893 52.88 0.23 -7.00
CA THR A 893 53.89 1.28 -6.92
C THR A 893 53.73 2.09 -5.64
N ALA A 894 52.49 2.44 -5.29
CA ALA A 894 52.16 3.12 -4.04
C ALA A 894 52.57 2.26 -2.82
N LEU A 895 52.19 0.98 -2.79
CA LEU A 895 52.53 0.04 -1.73
C LEU A 895 54.05 -0.12 -1.57
N ARG A 896 54.78 -0.38 -2.66
CA ARG A 896 56.25 -0.50 -2.60
C ARG A 896 56.91 0.75 -2.03
N ARG A 897 56.44 1.94 -2.42
CA ARG A 897 56.97 3.20 -1.86
C ARG A 897 56.61 3.36 -0.39
N TYR A 898 55.39 3.03 0.02
CA TYR A 898 55.00 3.04 1.44
C TYR A 898 55.79 2.02 2.28
N ASP A 899 56.12 0.86 1.70
CA ASP A 899 56.96 -0.15 2.33
C ASP A 899 58.42 0.31 2.45
N THR A 900 58.99 0.92 1.41
CA THR A 900 60.34 1.52 1.49
C THR A 900 60.42 2.59 2.59
N ILE A 901 59.39 3.43 2.71
CA ILE A 901 59.31 4.43 3.79
C ILE A 901 59.20 3.73 5.16
N ARG A 902 58.40 2.66 5.26
CA ARG A 902 58.23 1.88 6.50
C ARG A 902 59.52 1.17 6.92
N GLU A 903 60.25 0.58 5.98
CA GLU A 903 61.52 -0.12 6.23
C GLU A 903 62.65 0.82 6.59
N ALA A 904 62.64 2.05 6.07
CA ALA A 904 63.61 3.09 6.45
C ALA A 904 63.36 3.62 7.89
N HIS A 905 62.13 3.48 8.41
CA HIS A 905 61.73 4.02 9.72
C HIS A 905 60.94 3.00 10.57
N PRO A 906 61.50 1.82 10.89
CA PRO A 906 60.76 0.72 11.52
C PRO A 906 60.34 1.03 12.96
N GLU A 907 61.10 1.86 13.67
CA GLU A 907 60.83 2.22 15.07
C GLU A 907 59.63 3.16 15.22
N ALA A 908 59.46 4.10 14.29
CA ALA A 908 58.33 5.04 14.30
C ALA A 908 56.99 4.31 14.03
N VAL A 909 57.00 3.35 13.11
CA VAL A 909 55.79 2.60 12.73
C VAL A 909 55.40 1.57 13.80
N ASN A 910 56.37 0.87 14.40
CA ASN A 910 56.07 -0.13 15.43
C ASN A 910 55.57 0.51 16.75
N ASN A 911 56.14 1.64 17.18
CA ASN A 911 55.73 2.28 18.43
C ASN A 911 54.31 2.86 18.38
N GLN A 912 53.86 3.34 17.22
CA GLN A 912 52.48 3.84 17.07
C GLN A 912 51.45 2.74 16.85
N PHE A 913 51.80 1.64 16.18
CA PHE A 913 50.86 0.52 16.05
C PHE A 913 50.58 -0.14 17.41
N TYR A 914 51.57 -0.17 18.30
CA TYR A 914 51.41 -0.64 19.68
C TYR A 914 50.51 0.29 20.51
N ALA A 915 50.69 1.61 20.39
CA ALA A 915 49.87 2.60 21.11
C ALA A 915 48.40 2.61 20.65
N TYR A 916 48.14 2.44 19.34
CA TYR A 916 46.79 2.48 18.78
C TYR A 916 45.98 1.22 19.08
N THR A 917 46.63 0.05 19.14
CA THR A 917 45.92 -1.22 19.39
C THR A 917 45.61 -1.48 20.86
N HIS A 918 46.32 -0.83 21.79
CA HIS A 918 46.21 -1.14 23.22
C HIS A 918 45.61 -0.02 24.08
N GLY A 919 45.19 1.11 23.50
CA GLY A 919 44.41 2.14 24.21
C GLY A 919 45.04 2.70 25.50
N HIS A 920 46.35 2.51 25.70
CA HIS A 920 47.08 2.94 26.88
C HIS A 920 48.11 4.01 26.51
N GLN A 921 48.17 5.06 27.33
CA GLN A 921 49.32 5.97 27.35
C GLN A 921 50.59 5.13 27.64
N LEU A 922 51.64 5.34 26.84
CA LEU A 922 52.95 4.74 27.08
C LEU A 922 53.38 5.00 28.54
N PRO A 923 53.86 3.98 29.27
CA PRO A 923 54.39 4.17 30.62
C PRO A 923 55.50 5.23 30.62
N ASP A 924 55.51 6.09 31.64
CA ASP A 924 56.45 7.22 31.74
C ASP A 924 57.94 6.82 31.74
N GLU A 925 58.24 5.52 31.92
CA GLU A 925 59.59 4.98 31.96
C GLU A 925 60.29 4.92 30.57
N LEU A 926 59.58 5.12 29.47
CA LEU A 926 60.16 5.23 28.11
C LEU A 926 60.37 6.68 27.64
N LYS A 927 60.20 7.69 28.52
CA LYS A 927 60.39 9.11 28.18
C LYS A 927 61.79 9.67 28.47
N LEU A 928 62.76 8.82 28.81
CA LEU A 928 64.14 9.22 29.12
C LEU A 928 65.18 8.33 28.42
N GLU A 929 65.15 8.35 27.09
CA GLU A 929 66.29 8.30 26.16
C GLU A 929 65.81 8.96 24.84
#